data_AF-C7M8E8-F1
#
_entry.id   AF-C7M8E8-F1
#
_cell.length_a   1.000
_cell.length_b   1.000
_cell.length_c   1.000
_cell.angle_alpha   90.00
_cell.angle_beta   90.00
_cell.angle_gamma   90.00
#
_symmetry.space_group_name_H-M   'P 1'
#
loop_
_entity.id
_entity.type
_entity.pdbx_description
1 polymer ?
#
loop_
_entity_poly.entity_id
_entity_poly.type
_entity_poly.pdbx_seq_one_letter_code
_entity_poly.pdbx_strand_id
1 'polypeptide(L)'
;MKNTCDTCALNPSASLKPLGEEAGTYNYTIALAGNPNTGKSTVFNALTGLRQHTGNWPGKTVTRAEGSFSFHKERYRIIDLPGTYSLLSTSEDEEVARDFILFGKPDVTVIVVDASRLERNLSLALQILEITDKAVLCLNLMDEARRHHINIDTRTLSRDLGIPVVATSARTKEGIADLLFAIEEVVSGKFQTKKQTFIDLPKQNAEAIAELQKALSELNPDLPNTRWLSMRLIEGDESVQKGIEEGAFSAENNPERQARILRIAEEYHHLLGDTYRNDLVEAIYAQATALTNASVSTDFTARSFRIDRAIDKIVTHKIWGFPIMFLLLAGVLWITIIGANYPSQWLSDLFVGWLYPLLKNGANVLHFPWWLSGFLIDGVYLATVWVISVMLPPMAIFFPLFTLLEDFGYLPRVAFNLDKLFRTAGAHGKQALTMSMGFGCNAAGVVATRIINSPREKLIAIITNNFSLCNGRWPTQILIATLFIGALVPKQWSDTVAMLAVIGIAVLGIVFSFFTSWLLSKTLLKGESSFFVLELPPYRPPRFFQTLYTSLIDRTLIVLWRAVVFAAPAGAVIWLICNLQIAHQPIALWLIQGLNPIGVFIGLNGVILLAYIVAIPANEIVIPTVLMLTTMVLGQTAVGEGAGVLMEASTSQVGTLLHAGGWTLLTAVNLMLFSLLHNPCSTTIYTIYKETHSKKWTLIATLLPVLYGIVVCFLVAKLW
;
A
#
# COMPACT_ATOMS: atom_id res chain seq x y z
N MET A 1 -37.85 -6.94 -11.80
CA MET A 1 -38.57 -7.56 -12.93
C MET A 1 -37.60 -7.62 -14.09
N LYS A 2 -37.29 -8.81 -14.63
CA LYS A 2 -36.46 -8.93 -15.85
C LYS A 2 -37.27 -8.34 -17.01
N ASN A 3 -36.67 -7.48 -17.82
CA ASN A 3 -37.34 -6.90 -18.97
C ASN A 3 -37.58 -8.00 -20.00
N THR A 4 -38.67 -7.92 -20.77
CA THR A 4 -39.00 -8.87 -21.84
C THR A 4 -37.90 -8.99 -22.91
N CYS A 5 -37.02 -7.97 -23.02
CA CYS A 5 -35.80 -8.06 -23.84
C CYS A 5 -34.74 -9.01 -23.27
N ASP A 6 -34.64 -9.21 -21.96
CA ASP A 6 -33.62 -10.08 -21.32
C ASP A 6 -33.81 -11.57 -21.66
N THR A 7 -35.00 -11.95 -22.12
CA THR A 7 -35.37 -13.34 -22.49
C THR A 7 -35.65 -13.52 -23.99
N CYS A 8 -35.40 -12.49 -24.80
CA CYS A 8 -35.64 -12.54 -26.24
C CYS A 8 -34.60 -13.40 -26.96
N ALA A 9 -35.02 -14.29 -27.87
CA ALA A 9 -34.13 -15.13 -28.69
C ALA A 9 -33.21 -14.31 -29.63
N LEU A 10 -33.55 -13.04 -29.88
CA LEU A 10 -32.74 -12.09 -30.65
C LEU A 10 -31.82 -11.23 -29.76
N ASN A 11 -31.87 -11.37 -28.43
CA ASN A 11 -30.96 -10.67 -27.53
C ASN A 11 -29.66 -11.47 -27.41
N PRO A 12 -28.52 -10.97 -27.92
CA PRO A 12 -27.25 -11.70 -27.87
C PRO A 12 -26.71 -11.89 -26.44
N SER A 13 -27.19 -11.12 -25.46
CA SER A 13 -26.86 -11.35 -24.04
C SER A 13 -27.63 -12.51 -23.40
N ALA A 14 -28.71 -13.00 -24.04
CA ALA A 14 -29.50 -14.12 -23.56
C ALA A 14 -28.84 -15.49 -23.82
N SER A 15 -27.88 -15.56 -24.76
CA SER A 15 -27.11 -16.77 -25.07
C SER A 15 -25.88 -16.96 -24.17
N LEU A 16 -25.46 -15.92 -23.44
CA LEU A 16 -24.41 -16.02 -22.42
C LEU A 16 -24.97 -16.69 -21.17
N LYS A 17 -24.50 -17.90 -20.86
CA LYS A 17 -24.80 -18.58 -19.60
C LYS A 17 -23.51 -18.76 -18.78
N PRO A 18 -23.37 -18.12 -17.62
CA PRO A 18 -22.24 -18.36 -16.73
C PRO A 18 -22.31 -19.81 -16.23
N LEU A 19 -21.27 -20.60 -16.51
CA LEU A 19 -21.15 -21.97 -16.05
C LEU A 19 -20.30 -21.93 -14.78
N GLY A 20 -20.87 -22.35 -13.65
CA GLY A 20 -20.16 -22.38 -12.37
C GLY A 20 -19.07 -23.47 -12.30
N GLU A 21 -18.94 -24.10 -11.14
CA GLU A 21 -17.93 -25.12 -10.77
C GLU A 21 -17.97 -26.44 -11.56
N GLU A 22 -18.63 -26.50 -12.73
CA GLU A 22 -18.61 -27.72 -13.53
C GLU A 22 -17.21 -27.91 -14.15
N ALA A 23 -16.44 -28.80 -13.51
CA ALA A 23 -15.26 -29.46 -14.06
C ALA A 23 -15.67 -30.36 -15.24
N GLY A 24 -16.10 -29.73 -16.32
CA GLY A 24 -16.34 -30.38 -17.61
C GLY A 24 -15.17 -30.13 -18.56
N THR A 25 -15.15 -30.86 -19.67
CA THR A 25 -14.28 -30.56 -20.81
C THR A 25 -14.66 -29.18 -21.37
N TYR A 26 -13.69 -28.26 -21.38
CA TYR A 26 -13.83 -26.95 -22.04
C TYR A 26 -13.45 -27.07 -23.50
N ASN A 27 -14.16 -26.34 -24.38
CA ASN A 27 -13.87 -26.33 -25.81
C ASN A 27 -12.70 -25.39 -26.11
N TYR A 28 -12.65 -24.24 -25.43
CA TYR A 28 -11.67 -23.19 -25.70
C TYR A 28 -11.17 -22.52 -24.43
N THR A 29 -9.91 -22.08 -24.46
CA THR A 29 -9.23 -21.37 -23.37
C THR A 29 -8.91 -19.94 -23.78
N ILE A 30 -9.38 -18.98 -22.97
CA ILE A 30 -9.20 -17.55 -23.15
C ILE A 30 -8.21 -17.03 -22.10
N ALA A 31 -7.17 -16.33 -22.56
CA ALA A 31 -6.30 -15.55 -21.69
C ALA A 31 -6.81 -14.11 -21.61
N LEU A 32 -7.05 -13.58 -20.41
CA LEU A 32 -7.43 -12.19 -20.21
C LEU A 32 -6.20 -11.40 -19.73
N ALA A 33 -5.66 -10.57 -20.62
CA ALA A 33 -4.46 -9.76 -20.38
C ALA A 33 -4.81 -8.27 -20.37
N GLY A 34 -3.98 -7.44 -19.76
CA GLY A 34 -4.15 -5.98 -19.78
C GLY A 34 -3.44 -5.30 -18.62
N ASN A 35 -3.30 -3.97 -18.73
CA ASN A 35 -2.65 -3.18 -17.69
C ASN A 35 -3.46 -3.20 -16.38
N PRO A 36 -2.82 -2.93 -15.23
CA PRO A 36 -3.54 -2.64 -14.00
C PRO A 36 -4.56 -1.52 -14.20
N ASN A 37 -5.74 -1.66 -13.57
CA ASN A 37 -6.82 -0.66 -13.58
C ASN A 37 -7.53 -0.38 -14.93
N THR A 38 -7.33 -1.20 -15.97
CA THR A 38 -8.09 -1.08 -17.24
C THR A 38 -9.52 -1.61 -17.16
N GLY A 39 -9.94 -2.07 -15.98
CA GLY A 39 -11.22 -2.75 -15.78
C GLY A 39 -11.22 -4.22 -16.19
N LYS A 40 -10.04 -4.85 -16.34
CA LYS A 40 -9.87 -6.29 -16.58
C LYS A 40 -10.74 -7.17 -15.68
N SER A 41 -10.67 -6.99 -14.35
CA SER A 41 -11.53 -7.74 -13.41
C SER A 41 -13.02 -7.44 -13.57
N THR A 42 -13.39 -6.25 -14.03
CA THR A 42 -14.78 -5.90 -14.34
C THR A 42 -15.27 -6.62 -15.60
N VAL A 43 -14.43 -6.73 -16.64
CA VAL A 43 -14.71 -7.52 -17.85
C VAL A 43 -14.81 -9.00 -17.48
N PHE A 44 -13.85 -9.51 -16.70
CA PHE A 44 -13.87 -10.88 -16.20
C PHE A 44 -15.18 -11.20 -15.48
N ASN A 45 -15.60 -10.37 -14.52
CA ASN A 45 -16.86 -10.55 -13.79
C ASN A 45 -18.10 -10.35 -14.67
N ALA A 46 -18.03 -9.54 -15.72
CA ALA A 46 -19.13 -9.39 -16.66
C ALA A 46 -19.34 -10.67 -17.51
N LEU A 47 -18.26 -11.39 -17.82
CA LEU A 47 -18.28 -12.63 -18.60
C LEU A 47 -18.60 -13.87 -17.74
N THR A 48 -18.01 -13.96 -16.54
CA THR A 48 -18.13 -15.14 -15.64
C THR A 48 -19.19 -15.00 -14.56
N GLY A 49 -19.60 -13.76 -14.24
CA GLY A 49 -20.45 -13.43 -13.09
C GLY A 49 -19.64 -13.20 -11.80
N LEU A 50 -20.17 -13.65 -10.65
CA LEU A 50 -19.51 -13.54 -9.33
C LEU A 50 -18.78 -14.84 -8.91
N ARG A 51 -18.60 -15.79 -9.82
CA ARG A 51 -18.19 -17.15 -9.50
C ARG A 51 -16.81 -17.44 -10.09
N GLN A 52 -15.79 -17.12 -9.31
CA GLN A 52 -14.37 -17.30 -9.65
C GLN A 52 -13.71 -18.28 -8.69
N HIS A 53 -12.76 -19.08 -9.20
CA HIS A 53 -11.85 -19.84 -8.37
C HIS A 53 -10.55 -19.04 -8.21
N THR A 54 -10.21 -18.66 -6.98
CA THR A 54 -8.94 -17.99 -6.66
C THR A 54 -7.98 -19.00 -6.04
N GLY A 55 -6.88 -19.30 -6.73
CA GLY A 55 -5.74 -20.06 -6.22
C GLY A 55 -4.45 -19.27 -6.35
N ASN A 56 -3.31 -19.95 -6.22
CA ASN A 56 -2.00 -19.39 -6.56
C ASN A 56 -1.43 -20.08 -7.79
N TRP A 57 -0.60 -19.38 -8.55
CA TRP A 57 0.19 -20.00 -9.62
C TRP A 57 1.19 -21.01 -9.04
N PRO A 58 1.43 -22.18 -9.69
CA PRO A 58 2.35 -23.18 -9.17
C PRO A 58 3.73 -22.61 -8.87
N GLY A 59 4.19 -22.73 -7.62
CA GLY A 59 5.51 -22.24 -7.18
C GLY A 59 5.65 -20.72 -7.04
N LYS A 60 4.58 -19.94 -7.18
CA LYS A 60 4.59 -18.46 -7.10
C LYS A 60 3.56 -17.94 -6.09
N THR A 61 3.76 -16.73 -5.60
CA THR A 61 2.84 -16.08 -4.63
C THR A 61 1.69 -15.32 -5.28
N VAL A 62 1.68 -15.29 -6.63
CA VAL A 62 0.71 -14.56 -7.44
C VAL A 62 -0.63 -15.29 -7.46
N THR A 63 -1.71 -14.55 -7.25
CA THR A 63 -3.08 -15.08 -7.29
C THR A 63 -3.50 -15.42 -8.72
N ARG A 64 -4.03 -16.62 -8.92
CA ARG A 64 -4.62 -17.11 -10.17
C ARG A 64 -6.14 -17.10 -10.03
N ALA A 65 -6.82 -16.30 -10.85
CA ALA A 65 -8.29 -16.28 -10.92
C ALA A 65 -8.77 -16.93 -12.22
N GLU A 66 -9.68 -17.90 -12.08
CA GLU A 66 -10.25 -18.63 -13.21
C GLU A 66 -11.77 -18.65 -13.14
N GLY A 67 -12.40 -18.67 -14.31
CA GLY A 67 -13.85 -18.82 -14.44
C GLY A 67 -14.24 -19.47 -15.76
N SER A 68 -15.54 -19.72 -15.91
CA SER A 68 -16.09 -20.33 -17.11
C SER A 68 -17.44 -19.74 -17.49
N PHE A 69 -17.74 -19.76 -18.78
CA PHE A 69 -19.03 -19.37 -19.32
C PHE A 69 -19.34 -20.20 -20.56
N SER A 70 -20.60 -20.19 -20.99
CA SER A 70 -21.02 -20.75 -22.27
C SER A 70 -21.68 -19.70 -23.13
N PHE A 71 -21.38 -19.79 -24.42
CA PHE A 71 -21.90 -18.92 -25.46
C PHE A 71 -22.11 -19.77 -26.73
N HIS A 72 -23.27 -19.66 -27.37
CA HIS A 72 -23.66 -20.47 -28.56
C HIS A 72 -23.41 -21.99 -28.45
N LYS A 73 -23.64 -22.58 -27.27
CA LYS A 73 -23.44 -24.02 -26.94
C LYS A 73 -21.99 -24.49 -26.81
N GLU A 74 -21.01 -23.60 -26.97
CA GLU A 74 -19.60 -23.87 -26.68
C GLU A 74 -19.26 -23.45 -25.24
N ARG A 75 -18.37 -24.20 -24.58
CA ARG A 75 -17.88 -23.91 -23.22
C ARG A 75 -16.51 -23.24 -23.29
N TYR A 76 -16.41 -22.05 -22.71
CA TYR A 76 -15.19 -21.26 -22.64
C TYR A 76 -14.64 -21.26 -21.22
N ARG A 77 -13.34 -21.50 -21.09
CA ARG A 77 -12.56 -21.24 -19.88
C ARG A 77 -11.87 -19.90 -20.04
N ILE A 78 -11.94 -19.04 -19.02
CA ILE A 78 -11.23 -17.76 -19.00
C ILE A 78 -10.29 -17.71 -17.80
N ILE A 79 -9.04 -17.34 -18.06
CA ILE A 79 -7.98 -17.24 -17.06
C ILE A 79 -7.58 -15.76 -16.98
N ASP A 80 -7.71 -15.20 -15.79
CA ASP A 80 -7.33 -13.82 -15.52
C ASP A 80 -5.83 -13.75 -15.25
N LEU A 81 -5.08 -13.14 -16.17
CA LEU A 81 -3.65 -12.94 -15.98
C LEU A 81 -3.39 -11.77 -15.03
N PRO A 82 -2.27 -11.76 -14.29
CA PRO A 82 -1.87 -10.60 -13.50
C PRO A 82 -1.85 -9.33 -14.38
N GLY A 83 -2.23 -8.19 -13.80
CA GLY A 83 -2.17 -6.92 -14.54
C GLY A 83 -0.72 -6.47 -14.70
N THR A 84 -0.25 -6.34 -15.93
CA THR A 84 1.17 -6.05 -16.23
C THR A 84 1.31 -4.81 -17.10
N TYR A 85 2.44 -4.11 -17.03
CA TYR A 85 2.69 -2.95 -17.90
C TYR A 85 3.60 -3.32 -19.08
N SER A 86 4.42 -4.34 -18.91
CA SER A 86 5.35 -4.83 -19.91
C SER A 86 5.53 -6.34 -19.73
N LEU A 87 5.84 -7.05 -20.82
CA LEU A 87 6.31 -8.43 -20.77
C LEU A 87 7.85 -8.49 -20.82
N LEU A 88 8.52 -7.33 -20.80
CA LEU A 88 9.99 -7.20 -20.82
C LEU A 88 10.65 -7.25 -19.43
N SER A 89 9.88 -7.17 -18.34
CA SER A 89 10.42 -7.04 -16.99
C SER A 89 10.31 -8.36 -16.20
N THR A 90 11.10 -8.50 -15.15
CA THR A 90 11.35 -9.73 -14.36
C THR A 90 10.48 -9.83 -13.11
N SER A 91 9.38 -9.07 -13.03
CA SER A 91 8.46 -9.22 -11.90
C SER A 91 7.69 -10.54 -11.98
N GLU A 92 7.38 -11.16 -10.84
CA GLU A 92 6.65 -12.45 -10.82
C GLU A 92 5.32 -12.38 -11.60
N ASP A 93 4.61 -11.25 -11.53
CA ASP A 93 3.36 -11.02 -12.26
C ASP A 93 3.57 -11.01 -13.78
N GLU A 94 4.65 -10.37 -14.24
CA GLU A 94 5.00 -10.26 -15.65
C GLU A 94 5.50 -11.58 -16.23
N GLU A 95 6.34 -12.31 -15.48
CA GLU A 95 6.76 -13.67 -15.84
C GLU A 95 5.56 -14.59 -16.01
N VAL A 96 4.63 -14.60 -15.04
CA VAL A 96 3.43 -15.44 -15.10
C VAL A 96 2.55 -15.12 -16.30
N ALA A 97 2.30 -13.83 -16.58
CA ALA A 97 1.50 -13.42 -17.73
C ALA A 97 2.17 -13.84 -19.05
N ARG A 98 3.48 -13.59 -19.17
CA ARG A 98 4.30 -13.94 -20.34
C ARG A 98 4.32 -15.45 -20.60
N ASP A 99 4.66 -16.22 -19.58
CA ASP A 99 4.81 -17.68 -19.68
C ASP A 99 3.47 -18.34 -20.02
N PHE A 100 2.36 -17.83 -19.49
CA PHE A 100 1.04 -18.34 -19.85
C PHE A 100 0.66 -18.03 -21.30
N ILE A 101 0.95 -16.83 -21.81
CA ILE A 101 0.66 -16.47 -23.21
C ILE A 101 1.53 -17.30 -24.17
N LEU A 102 2.79 -17.57 -23.82
CA LEU A 102 3.73 -18.35 -24.64
C LEU A 102 3.45 -19.86 -24.59
N PHE A 103 3.43 -20.43 -23.39
CA PHE A 103 3.43 -21.88 -23.17
C PHE A 103 2.05 -22.45 -22.88
N GLY A 104 1.14 -21.62 -22.33
CA GLY A 104 -0.24 -22.01 -22.07
C GLY A 104 -1.09 -22.19 -23.34
N LYS A 105 -0.60 -21.70 -24.49
CA LYS A 105 -1.25 -21.80 -25.82
C LYS A 105 -2.76 -21.51 -25.76
N PRO A 106 -3.19 -20.34 -25.27
CA PRO A 106 -4.60 -19.98 -25.29
C PRO A 106 -5.14 -19.91 -26.72
N ASP A 107 -6.40 -20.30 -26.92
CA ASP A 107 -7.07 -20.23 -28.23
C ASP A 107 -7.28 -18.78 -28.66
N VAL A 108 -7.46 -17.88 -27.70
CA VAL A 108 -7.54 -16.43 -27.93
C VAL A 108 -7.10 -15.65 -26.70
N THR A 109 -6.38 -14.55 -26.94
CA THR A 109 -5.98 -13.60 -25.90
C THR A 109 -6.83 -12.34 -25.99
N VAL A 110 -7.62 -12.06 -24.97
CA VAL A 110 -8.39 -10.80 -24.86
C VAL A 110 -7.53 -9.77 -24.16
N ILE A 111 -7.16 -8.71 -24.88
CA ILE A 111 -6.30 -7.63 -24.38
C ILE A 111 -7.20 -6.47 -23.96
N VAL A 112 -7.33 -6.25 -22.65
CA VAL A 112 -8.16 -5.18 -22.08
C VAL A 112 -7.35 -3.90 -21.94
N VAL A 113 -7.79 -2.86 -22.66
CA VAL A 113 -7.12 -1.57 -22.81
C VAL A 113 -8.05 -0.46 -22.34
N ASP A 114 -7.54 0.49 -21.57
CA ASP A 114 -8.28 1.69 -21.19
C ASP A 114 -8.37 2.68 -22.37
N ALA A 115 -9.58 2.92 -22.86
CA ALA A 115 -9.86 3.86 -23.95
C ALA A 115 -9.44 5.30 -23.63
N SER A 116 -9.45 5.71 -22.36
CA SER A 116 -9.02 7.07 -21.97
C SER A 116 -7.50 7.26 -22.02
N ARG A 117 -6.72 6.17 -22.11
CA ARG A 117 -5.25 6.15 -22.06
C ARG A 117 -4.68 5.19 -23.09
N LEU A 118 -5.18 5.28 -24.33
CA LEU A 118 -4.91 4.29 -25.36
C LEU A 118 -3.41 4.09 -25.63
N GLU A 119 -2.64 5.18 -25.83
CA GLU A 119 -1.21 5.14 -26.14
C GLU A 119 -0.41 4.26 -25.17
N ARG A 120 -0.58 4.48 -23.87
CA ARG A 120 0.12 3.70 -22.85
C ARG A 120 -0.30 2.23 -22.86
N ASN A 121 -1.59 1.95 -23.02
CA ASN A 121 -2.10 0.58 -22.96
C ASN A 121 -1.77 -0.21 -24.24
N LEU A 122 -1.62 0.48 -25.37
CA LEU A 122 -1.16 -0.14 -26.61
C LEU A 122 0.27 -0.67 -26.49
N SER A 123 1.13 -0.08 -25.66
CA SER A 123 2.49 -0.61 -25.45
C SER A 123 2.51 -2.09 -25.02
N LEU A 124 1.62 -2.51 -24.11
CA LEU A 124 1.45 -3.92 -23.72
C LEU A 124 0.78 -4.72 -24.84
N ALA A 125 -0.25 -4.15 -25.48
CA ALA A 125 -0.97 -4.84 -26.55
C ALA A 125 -0.03 -5.22 -27.71
N LEU A 126 0.87 -4.32 -28.11
CA LEU A 126 1.88 -4.58 -29.14
C LEU A 126 2.84 -5.69 -28.74
N GLN A 127 3.27 -5.74 -27.48
CA GLN A 127 4.14 -6.82 -26.98
C GLN A 127 3.43 -8.18 -26.98
N ILE A 128 2.14 -8.21 -26.63
CA ILE A 128 1.33 -9.43 -26.72
C ILE A 128 1.18 -9.87 -28.18
N LEU A 129 0.97 -8.93 -29.11
CA LEU A 129 0.83 -9.20 -30.53
C LEU A 129 2.12 -9.72 -31.20
N GLU A 130 3.30 -9.40 -30.65
CA GLU A 130 4.56 -10.04 -31.05
C GLU A 130 4.61 -11.52 -30.66
N ILE A 131 3.88 -11.93 -29.61
CA ILE A 131 3.79 -13.32 -29.14
C ILE A 131 2.62 -14.06 -29.82
N THR A 132 1.44 -13.46 -29.98
CA THR A 132 0.29 -14.15 -30.55
C THR A 132 -0.56 -13.21 -31.38
N ASP A 133 -0.95 -13.64 -32.57
CA ASP A 133 -1.89 -12.94 -33.44
C ASP A 133 -3.35 -13.34 -33.17
N LYS A 134 -3.58 -14.43 -32.44
CA LYS A 134 -4.92 -14.84 -31.96
C LYS A 134 -5.36 -13.99 -30.78
N ALA A 135 -5.67 -12.72 -31.04
CA ALA A 135 -6.04 -11.77 -30.01
C ALA A 135 -7.30 -10.95 -30.37
N VAL A 136 -7.97 -10.43 -29.35
CA VAL A 136 -9.10 -9.49 -29.46
C VAL A 136 -8.80 -8.29 -28.57
N LEU A 137 -8.84 -7.07 -29.12
CA LEU A 137 -8.65 -5.85 -28.32
C LEU A 137 -9.99 -5.41 -27.72
N CYS A 138 -10.08 -5.44 -26.40
CA CYS A 138 -11.21 -4.91 -25.64
C CYS A 138 -10.88 -3.48 -25.21
N LEU A 139 -11.38 -2.48 -25.95
CA LEU A 139 -11.31 -1.07 -25.58
C LEU A 139 -12.36 -0.79 -24.50
N ASN A 140 -11.96 -0.84 -23.24
CA ASN A 140 -12.85 -0.65 -22.10
C ASN A 140 -12.84 0.81 -21.61
N LEU A 141 -13.78 1.15 -20.71
CA LEU A 141 -13.95 2.50 -20.15
C LEU A 141 -14.34 3.56 -21.21
N MET A 142 -15.10 3.15 -22.23
CA MET A 142 -15.62 4.07 -23.25
C MET A 142 -16.55 5.16 -22.68
N ASP A 143 -17.20 4.90 -21.54
CA ASP A 143 -18.01 5.89 -20.82
C ASP A 143 -17.14 7.04 -20.27
N GLU A 144 -15.94 6.73 -19.79
CA GLU A 144 -14.96 7.71 -19.33
C GLU A 144 -14.29 8.42 -20.51
N ALA A 145 -13.93 7.71 -21.58
CA ALA A 145 -13.39 8.32 -22.80
C ALA A 145 -14.36 9.36 -23.39
N ARG A 146 -15.67 9.05 -23.47
CA ARG A 146 -16.71 10.00 -23.91
C ARG A 146 -16.80 11.23 -23.00
N ARG A 147 -16.65 11.08 -21.67
CA ARG A 147 -16.63 12.21 -20.73
C ARG A 147 -15.44 13.14 -20.93
N HIS A 148 -14.31 12.59 -21.37
CA HIS A 148 -13.11 13.35 -21.72
C HIS A 148 -13.10 13.83 -23.17
N HIS A 149 -14.21 13.70 -23.90
CA HIS A 149 -14.32 14.07 -25.31
C HIS A 149 -13.27 13.39 -26.20
N ILE A 150 -12.95 12.13 -25.89
CA ILE A 150 -12.06 11.28 -26.65
C ILE A 150 -12.91 10.40 -27.58
N ASN A 151 -12.73 10.57 -28.89
CA ASN A 151 -13.37 9.74 -29.91
C ASN A 151 -12.31 8.82 -30.52
N ILE A 152 -12.57 7.51 -30.47
CA ILE A 152 -11.66 6.47 -30.98
C ILE A 152 -12.32 5.78 -32.18
N ASP A 153 -11.63 5.77 -33.31
CA ASP A 153 -12.02 5.01 -34.49
C ASP A 153 -11.54 3.55 -34.36
N THR A 154 -12.46 2.69 -33.90
CA THR A 154 -12.18 1.27 -33.73
C THR A 154 -11.91 0.54 -35.04
N ARG A 155 -12.41 1.03 -36.18
CA ARG A 155 -12.21 0.39 -37.49
C ARG A 155 -10.79 0.60 -37.98
N THR A 156 -10.30 1.83 -37.91
CA THR A 156 -8.91 2.16 -38.27
C THR A 156 -7.95 1.41 -37.35
N LEU A 157 -8.20 1.40 -36.04
CA LEU A 157 -7.37 0.67 -35.09
C LEU A 157 -7.37 -0.84 -35.36
N SER A 158 -8.52 -1.43 -35.69
CA SER A 158 -8.63 -2.86 -36.02
C SER A 158 -7.88 -3.22 -37.30
N ARG A 159 -7.96 -2.37 -38.33
CA ARG A 159 -7.19 -2.53 -39.57
C ARG A 159 -5.69 -2.49 -39.29
N ASP A 160 -5.24 -1.51 -38.53
CA ASP A 160 -3.82 -1.26 -38.32
C ASP A 160 -3.20 -2.31 -37.38
N LEU A 161 -3.95 -2.83 -36.39
CA LEU A 161 -3.51 -3.92 -35.52
C LEU A 161 -3.70 -5.32 -36.13
N GLY A 162 -4.52 -5.48 -37.16
CA GLY A 162 -4.80 -6.79 -37.78
C GLY A 162 -5.64 -7.75 -36.92
N ILE A 163 -6.26 -7.25 -35.85
CA ILE A 163 -7.12 -7.98 -34.91
C ILE A 163 -8.46 -7.26 -34.70
N PRO A 164 -9.54 -7.94 -34.28
CA PRO A 164 -10.80 -7.28 -33.97
C PRO A 164 -10.66 -6.36 -32.74
N VAL A 165 -11.26 -5.17 -32.85
CA VAL A 165 -11.28 -4.15 -31.79
C VAL A 165 -12.73 -3.88 -31.40
N VAL A 166 -13.05 -4.12 -30.12
CA VAL A 166 -14.41 -3.95 -29.59
C VAL A 166 -14.43 -2.87 -28.52
N ALA A 167 -15.29 -1.87 -28.72
CA ALA A 167 -15.56 -0.80 -27.76
C ALA A 167 -16.52 -1.31 -26.68
N THR A 168 -16.13 -1.18 -25.41
CA THR A 168 -16.88 -1.71 -24.27
C THR A 168 -16.93 -0.71 -23.10
N SER A 169 -17.97 -0.85 -22.28
CA SER A 169 -18.02 -0.30 -20.94
C SER A 169 -18.53 -1.40 -20.01
N ALA A 170 -17.58 -2.13 -19.42
CA ALA A 170 -17.89 -3.32 -18.61
C ALA A 170 -18.81 -3.01 -17.42
N ARG A 171 -18.70 -1.81 -16.85
CA ARG A 171 -19.57 -1.36 -15.74
C ARG A 171 -21.03 -1.21 -16.15
N THR A 172 -21.30 -0.74 -17.35
CA THR A 172 -22.66 -0.59 -17.90
C THR A 172 -23.10 -1.79 -18.75
N LYS A 173 -22.22 -2.79 -18.92
CA LYS A 173 -22.37 -3.97 -19.79
C LYS A 173 -22.54 -3.63 -21.28
N GLU A 174 -22.17 -2.42 -21.70
CA GLU A 174 -22.18 -2.01 -23.12
C GLU A 174 -21.01 -2.71 -23.85
N GLY A 175 -21.26 -3.28 -25.03
CA GLY A 175 -20.24 -3.92 -25.88
C GLY A 175 -19.77 -5.31 -25.45
N ILE A 176 -20.25 -5.85 -24.32
CA ILE A 176 -19.86 -7.20 -23.86
C ILE A 176 -20.36 -8.31 -24.80
N ALA A 177 -21.54 -8.13 -25.39
CA ALA A 177 -22.06 -9.07 -26.39
C ALA A 177 -21.17 -9.07 -27.65
N ASP A 178 -20.79 -7.89 -28.15
CA ASP A 178 -19.91 -7.74 -29.30
C ASP A 178 -18.52 -8.34 -29.05
N LEU A 179 -18.03 -8.25 -27.80
CA LEU A 179 -16.78 -8.88 -27.39
C LEU A 179 -16.87 -10.41 -27.47
N LEU A 180 -17.98 -11.00 -27.02
CA LEU A 180 -18.21 -12.45 -27.11
C LEU A 180 -18.27 -12.93 -28.56
N PHE A 181 -18.92 -12.18 -29.45
CA PHE A 181 -18.91 -12.49 -30.88
C PHE A 181 -17.50 -12.42 -31.47
N ALA A 182 -16.73 -11.39 -31.17
CA ALA A 182 -15.35 -11.26 -31.65
C ALA A 182 -14.45 -12.41 -31.16
N ILE A 183 -14.61 -12.84 -29.91
CA ILE A 183 -13.92 -14.02 -29.34
C ILE A 183 -14.28 -15.28 -30.12
N GLU A 184 -15.59 -15.53 -30.35
CA GLU A 184 -16.05 -16.68 -31.13
C GLU A 184 -15.51 -16.66 -32.57
N GLU A 185 -15.48 -15.49 -33.22
CA GLU A 185 -14.98 -15.35 -34.59
C GLU A 185 -13.49 -15.64 -34.73
N VAL A 186 -12.67 -15.21 -33.76
CA VAL A 186 -11.21 -15.50 -33.76
C VAL A 186 -10.96 -16.98 -33.48
N VAL A 187 -11.65 -17.54 -32.48
CA VAL A 187 -11.49 -18.95 -32.09
C VAL A 187 -11.96 -19.91 -33.19
N SER A 188 -13.09 -19.60 -33.84
CA SER A 188 -13.61 -20.41 -34.96
C SER A 188 -12.87 -20.19 -36.28
N GLY A 189 -11.94 -19.22 -36.34
CA GLY A 189 -11.20 -18.86 -37.56
C GLY A 189 -12.04 -18.12 -38.61
N LYS A 190 -13.25 -17.65 -38.27
CA LYS A 190 -14.06 -16.78 -39.15
C LYS A 190 -13.39 -15.44 -39.37
N PHE A 191 -12.77 -14.88 -38.32
CA PHE A 191 -11.89 -13.73 -38.44
C PHE A 191 -10.45 -14.21 -38.64
N GLN A 192 -9.89 -13.96 -39.81
CA GLN A 192 -8.47 -14.25 -40.07
C GLN A 192 -7.61 -13.11 -39.53
N THR A 193 -7.00 -13.35 -38.38
CA THR A 193 -6.02 -12.44 -37.79
C THR A 193 -4.79 -12.35 -38.68
N LYS A 194 -4.20 -11.16 -38.78
CA LYS A 194 -2.96 -10.95 -39.53
C LYS A 194 -1.83 -10.67 -38.57
N LYS A 195 -0.83 -11.55 -38.54
CA LYS A 195 0.43 -11.26 -37.83
C LYS A 195 1.11 -10.07 -38.49
N GLN A 196 1.20 -8.97 -37.76
CA GLN A 196 1.95 -7.78 -38.16
C GLN A 196 3.19 -7.65 -37.27
N THR A 197 4.30 -7.23 -37.86
CA THR A 197 5.49 -6.82 -37.12
C THR A 197 5.36 -5.34 -36.83
N PHE A 198 5.29 -4.99 -35.54
CA PHE A 198 5.01 -3.62 -35.10
C PHE A 198 6.28 -2.86 -34.70
N ILE A 199 7.35 -3.59 -34.40
CA ILE A 199 8.58 -3.02 -33.86
C ILE A 199 9.62 -2.91 -34.98
N ASP A 200 9.82 -1.69 -35.47
CA ASP A 200 10.91 -1.35 -36.37
C ASP A 200 12.14 -0.98 -35.54
N LEU A 201 13.17 -1.81 -35.59
CA LEU A 201 14.38 -1.66 -34.79
C LEU A 201 15.52 -1.11 -35.65
N PRO A 202 16.51 -0.42 -35.05
CA PRO A 202 17.73 -0.04 -35.74
C PRO A 202 18.35 -1.22 -36.49
N LYS A 203 18.95 -0.95 -37.65
CA LYS A 203 19.46 -1.98 -38.57
C LYS A 203 20.32 -3.06 -37.89
N GLN A 204 21.18 -2.65 -36.96
CA GLN A 204 22.04 -3.57 -36.19
C GLN A 204 21.24 -4.54 -35.32
N ASN A 205 20.22 -4.06 -34.62
CA ASN A 205 19.33 -4.87 -33.77
C ASN A 205 18.49 -5.82 -34.64
N ALA A 206 18.01 -5.34 -35.79
CA ALA A 206 17.25 -6.15 -36.74
C ALA A 206 18.10 -7.29 -37.35
N GLU A 207 19.37 -7.03 -37.67
CA GLU A 207 20.32 -8.04 -38.16
C GLU A 207 20.58 -9.12 -37.10
N ALA A 208 20.81 -8.72 -35.85
CA ALA A 208 21.01 -9.65 -34.73
C ALA A 208 19.80 -10.59 -34.52
N ILE A 209 18.59 -10.03 -34.52
CA ILE A 209 17.35 -10.80 -34.39
C ILE A 209 17.19 -11.77 -35.56
N ALA A 210 17.48 -11.35 -36.79
CA ALA A 210 17.35 -12.18 -37.98
C ALA A 210 18.33 -13.36 -37.97
N GLU A 211 19.58 -13.15 -37.53
CA GLU A 211 20.57 -14.22 -37.41
C GLU A 211 20.16 -15.27 -36.37
N LEU A 212 19.75 -14.83 -35.17
CA LEU A 212 19.25 -15.72 -34.13
C LEU A 212 17.97 -16.43 -34.55
N GLN A 213 17.07 -15.73 -35.25
CA GLN A 213 15.82 -16.32 -35.72
C GLN A 213 16.10 -17.47 -36.70
N LYS A 214 17.08 -17.29 -37.59
CA LYS A 214 17.53 -18.34 -38.51
C LYS A 214 18.11 -19.53 -37.74
N ALA A 215 18.98 -19.29 -36.77
CA ALA A 215 19.58 -20.34 -35.95
C ALA A 215 18.54 -21.12 -35.12
N LEU A 216 17.53 -20.44 -34.57
CA LEU A 216 16.42 -21.08 -33.85
C LEU A 216 15.52 -21.89 -34.78
N SER A 217 15.29 -21.42 -36.01
CA SER A 217 14.49 -22.14 -37.01
C SER A 217 15.23 -23.39 -37.51
N GLU A 218 16.56 -23.36 -37.58
CA GLU A 218 17.41 -24.52 -37.85
C GLU A 218 17.42 -25.55 -36.69
N LEU A 219 17.17 -25.09 -35.45
CA LEU A 219 17.06 -25.95 -34.27
C LEU A 219 15.72 -26.69 -34.22
N ASN A 220 14.62 -25.98 -34.53
CA ASN A 220 13.28 -26.53 -34.60
C ASN A 220 12.40 -25.67 -35.54
N PRO A 221 11.95 -26.21 -36.69
CA PRO A 221 11.10 -25.47 -37.63
C PRO A 221 9.73 -25.10 -37.06
N ASP A 222 9.20 -25.91 -36.14
CA ASP A 222 7.88 -25.74 -35.54
C ASP A 222 7.93 -24.89 -34.25
N LEU A 223 9.08 -24.28 -33.96
CA LEU A 223 9.23 -23.46 -32.76
C LEU A 223 8.34 -22.22 -32.85
N PRO A 224 7.39 -22.02 -31.91
CA PRO A 224 6.56 -20.83 -31.93
C PRO A 224 7.41 -19.59 -31.60
N ASN A 225 7.15 -18.49 -32.31
CA ASN A 225 7.68 -17.15 -31.99
C ASN A 225 9.21 -17.06 -31.90
N THR A 226 9.91 -17.65 -32.86
CA THR A 226 11.39 -17.55 -32.99
C THR A 226 11.91 -16.11 -32.89
N ARG A 227 11.21 -15.13 -33.48
CA ARG A 227 11.55 -13.70 -33.36
C ARG A 227 11.58 -13.20 -31.91
N TRP A 228 10.57 -13.54 -31.12
CA TRP A 228 10.48 -13.13 -29.72
C TRP A 228 11.57 -13.80 -28.86
N LEU A 229 11.84 -15.09 -29.11
CA LEU A 229 12.93 -15.81 -28.45
C LEU A 229 14.29 -15.20 -28.77
N SER A 230 14.54 -14.80 -30.03
CA SER A 230 15.75 -14.06 -30.41
C SER A 230 15.91 -12.77 -29.61
N MET A 231 14.84 -11.98 -29.47
CA MET A 231 14.86 -10.74 -28.69
C MET A 231 15.27 -10.99 -27.23
N ARG A 232 14.77 -12.08 -26.62
CA ARG A 232 15.08 -12.45 -25.22
C ARG A 232 16.52 -12.92 -25.02
N LEU A 233 17.03 -13.67 -25.99
CA LEU A 233 18.41 -14.13 -25.97
C LEU A 233 19.39 -12.96 -26.01
N ILE A 234 19.09 -11.92 -26.81
CA ILE A 234 19.87 -10.68 -26.85
C ILE A 234 19.79 -9.91 -25.51
N GLU A 235 18.65 -9.94 -24.82
CA GLU A 235 18.50 -9.32 -23.49
C GLU A 235 19.20 -10.10 -22.37
N GLY A 236 19.61 -11.35 -22.61
CA GLY A 236 20.24 -12.20 -21.60
C GLY A 236 19.25 -12.83 -20.63
N ASP A 237 18.03 -13.17 -21.07
CA ASP A 237 17.03 -13.83 -20.21
C ASP A 237 17.50 -15.25 -19.80
N GLU A 238 17.87 -15.42 -18.53
CA GLU A 238 18.38 -16.69 -17.98
C GLU A 238 17.41 -17.86 -18.16
N SER A 239 16.09 -17.61 -18.14
CA SER A 239 15.09 -18.68 -18.28
C SER A 239 15.07 -19.26 -19.69
N VAL A 240 15.21 -18.39 -20.69
CA VAL A 240 15.27 -18.79 -22.11
C VAL A 240 16.62 -19.45 -22.40
N GLN A 241 17.72 -18.93 -21.85
CA GLN A 241 19.04 -19.55 -21.99
C GLN A 241 19.06 -20.98 -21.44
N LYS A 242 18.60 -21.19 -20.20
CA LYS A 242 18.49 -22.54 -19.60
C LYS A 242 17.58 -23.45 -20.41
N GLY A 243 16.45 -22.95 -20.91
CA GLY A 243 15.57 -23.74 -21.76
C GLY A 243 16.24 -24.22 -23.07
N ILE A 244 17.17 -23.44 -23.62
CA ILE A 244 17.98 -23.86 -24.78
C ILE A 244 19.04 -24.89 -24.37
N GLU A 245 19.74 -24.69 -23.25
CA GLU A 245 20.74 -25.62 -22.72
C GLU A 245 20.15 -26.99 -22.38
N GLU A 246 18.97 -27.01 -21.77
CA GLU A 246 18.26 -28.22 -21.35
C GLU A 246 17.54 -28.92 -22.52
N GLY A 247 17.56 -28.32 -23.72
CA GLY A 247 16.91 -28.88 -24.90
C GLY A 247 15.39 -28.80 -24.90
N ALA A 248 14.78 -27.96 -24.04
CA ALA A 248 13.32 -27.82 -23.95
C ALA A 248 12.66 -27.35 -25.26
N PHE A 249 13.44 -26.72 -26.14
CA PHE A 249 12.98 -26.16 -27.41
C PHE A 249 13.30 -27.04 -28.64
N SER A 250 13.97 -28.19 -28.49
CA SER A 250 14.30 -29.07 -29.62
C SER A 250 13.80 -30.50 -29.40
N ALA A 251 13.40 -31.16 -30.49
CA ALA A 251 13.04 -32.58 -30.47
C ALA A 251 14.28 -33.49 -30.34
N GLU A 252 15.45 -33.02 -30.80
CA GLU A 252 16.73 -33.72 -30.70
C GLU A 252 17.73 -32.87 -29.92
N ASN A 253 18.31 -33.43 -28.87
CA ASN A 253 19.27 -32.70 -28.06
C ASN A 253 20.61 -32.62 -28.82
N ASN A 254 20.93 -31.44 -29.36
CA ASN A 254 22.17 -31.19 -30.11
C ASN A 254 23.00 -30.08 -29.42
N PRO A 255 23.97 -30.47 -28.56
CA PRO A 255 24.74 -29.53 -27.75
C PRO A 255 25.53 -28.50 -28.56
N GLU A 256 26.03 -28.88 -29.74
CA GLU A 256 26.82 -27.96 -30.58
C GLU A 256 25.96 -26.83 -31.16
N ARG A 257 24.73 -27.15 -31.60
CA ARG A 257 23.78 -26.15 -32.10
C ARG A 257 23.28 -25.23 -31.00
N GLN A 258 22.98 -25.79 -29.83
CA GLN A 258 22.56 -25.01 -28.65
C GLN A 258 23.68 -24.05 -28.21
N ALA A 259 24.91 -24.55 -28.08
CA ALA A 259 26.07 -23.72 -27.75
C ALA A 259 26.33 -22.63 -28.78
N ARG A 260 26.13 -22.91 -30.08
CA ARG A 260 26.24 -21.89 -31.13
C ARG A 260 25.22 -20.76 -30.95
N ILE A 261 23.96 -21.07 -30.65
CA ILE A 261 22.90 -20.07 -30.44
C ILE A 261 23.24 -19.19 -29.23
N LEU A 262 23.65 -19.81 -28.12
CA LEU A 262 24.04 -19.10 -26.90
C LEU A 262 25.25 -18.19 -27.13
N ARG A 263 26.25 -18.64 -27.90
CA ARG A 263 27.41 -17.82 -28.23
C ARG A 263 27.05 -16.59 -29.07
N ILE A 264 26.18 -16.76 -30.07
CA ILE A 264 25.70 -15.63 -30.90
C ILE A 264 24.90 -14.65 -30.03
N ALA A 265 24.05 -15.17 -29.15
CA ALA A 265 23.26 -14.35 -28.23
C ALA A 265 24.14 -13.54 -27.28
N GLU A 266 25.16 -14.16 -26.68
CA GLU A 266 26.10 -13.51 -25.76
C GLU A 266 26.96 -12.46 -26.47
N GLU A 267 27.39 -12.72 -27.70
CA GLU A 267 28.12 -11.75 -28.53
C GLU A 267 27.26 -10.49 -28.79
N TYR A 268 26.00 -10.66 -29.18
CA TYR A 268 25.09 -9.53 -29.39
C TYR A 268 24.65 -8.85 -28.08
N HIS A 269 24.52 -9.59 -26.98
CA HIS A 269 24.26 -9.03 -25.67
C HIS A 269 25.39 -8.08 -25.24
N HIS A 270 26.65 -8.48 -25.44
CA HIS A 270 27.80 -7.63 -25.15
C HIS A 270 27.94 -6.45 -26.12
N LEU A 271 27.65 -6.65 -27.40
CA LEU A 271 27.75 -5.61 -28.41
C LEU A 271 26.67 -4.51 -28.22
N LEU A 272 25.44 -4.94 -27.95
CA LEU A 272 24.27 -4.06 -27.91
C LEU A 272 23.90 -3.59 -26.51
N GLY A 273 24.28 -4.32 -25.45
CA GLY A 273 24.12 -3.94 -24.04
C GLY A 273 22.77 -3.30 -23.68
N ASP A 274 22.82 -2.26 -22.85
CA ASP A 274 21.63 -1.48 -22.44
C ASP A 274 21.00 -0.68 -23.59
N THR A 275 21.72 -0.43 -24.68
CA THR A 275 21.21 0.30 -25.85
C THR A 275 20.09 -0.46 -26.55
N TYR A 276 20.20 -1.78 -26.68
CA TYR A 276 19.13 -2.62 -27.25
C TYR A 276 17.79 -2.44 -26.55
N ARG A 277 17.80 -2.50 -25.20
CA ARG A 277 16.57 -2.40 -24.41
C ARG A 277 15.92 -1.03 -24.56
N ASN A 278 16.73 0.03 -24.59
CA ASN A 278 16.22 1.38 -24.79
C ASN A 278 15.61 1.55 -26.18
N ASP A 279 16.30 1.07 -27.23
CA ASP A 279 15.80 1.12 -28.61
C ASP A 279 14.49 0.33 -28.78
N LEU A 280 14.39 -0.84 -28.14
CA LEU A 280 13.18 -1.67 -28.17
C LEU A 280 12.00 -0.97 -27.51
N VAL A 281 12.21 -0.40 -26.32
CA VAL A 281 11.18 0.37 -25.61
C VAL A 281 10.77 1.58 -26.43
N GLU A 282 11.73 2.32 -26.99
CA GLU A 282 11.47 3.50 -27.83
C GLU A 282 10.66 3.14 -29.08
N ALA A 283 10.99 2.05 -29.77
CA ALA A 283 10.25 1.58 -30.93
C ALA A 283 8.80 1.19 -30.59
N ILE A 284 8.57 0.47 -29.47
CA ILE A 284 7.22 0.12 -29.01
C ILE A 284 6.40 1.37 -28.72
N TYR A 285 6.98 2.35 -28.02
CA TYR A 285 6.29 3.60 -27.71
C TYR A 285 6.01 4.41 -28.97
N ALA A 286 6.98 4.56 -29.88
CA ALA A 286 6.80 5.27 -31.13
C ALA A 286 5.65 4.68 -31.97
N GLN A 287 5.57 3.35 -32.06
CA GLN A 287 4.47 2.69 -32.77
C GLN A 287 3.12 2.87 -32.06
N ALA A 288 3.08 2.77 -30.73
CA ALA A 288 1.87 3.02 -29.96
C ALA A 288 1.37 4.47 -30.14
N THR A 289 2.27 5.45 -30.16
CA THR A 289 1.96 6.86 -30.44
C THR A 289 1.43 7.03 -31.86
N ALA A 290 2.05 6.40 -32.86
CA ALA A 290 1.61 6.47 -34.26
C ALA A 290 0.18 5.93 -34.44
N LEU A 291 -0.10 4.75 -33.87
CA LEU A 291 -1.44 4.14 -33.90
C LEU A 291 -2.48 4.99 -33.18
N THR A 292 -2.11 5.59 -32.04
CA THR A 292 -3.02 6.46 -31.28
C THR A 292 -3.33 7.74 -32.05
N ASN A 293 -2.33 8.39 -32.65
CA ASN A 293 -2.54 9.60 -33.44
C ASN A 293 -3.40 9.35 -34.69
N ALA A 294 -3.34 8.15 -35.27
CA ALA A 294 -4.16 7.78 -36.43
C ALA A 294 -5.62 7.46 -36.06
N SER A 295 -5.87 6.96 -34.84
CA SER A 295 -7.18 6.43 -34.44
C SER A 295 -7.93 7.27 -33.40
N VAL A 296 -7.26 8.20 -32.72
CA VAL A 296 -7.85 8.99 -31.64
C VAL A 296 -7.97 10.46 -32.03
N SER A 297 -9.16 11.02 -31.82
CA SER A 297 -9.41 12.46 -31.90
C SER A 297 -9.87 12.98 -30.55
N THR A 298 -9.25 14.07 -30.09
CA THR A 298 -9.54 14.66 -28.77
C THR A 298 -9.83 16.15 -28.90
N ASP A 299 -10.93 16.60 -28.30
CA ASP A 299 -11.22 18.04 -28.19
C ASP A 299 -10.57 18.63 -26.93
N PHE A 300 -9.34 19.14 -27.09
CA PHE A 300 -8.58 19.77 -26.00
C PHE A 300 -9.18 21.11 -25.49
N THR A 301 -10.26 21.62 -26.10
CA THR A 301 -10.86 22.91 -25.74
C THR A 301 -11.84 22.84 -24.56
N ALA A 302 -12.16 21.64 -24.08
CA ALA A 302 -13.10 21.44 -22.97
C ALA A 302 -12.65 22.11 -21.65
N ARG A 303 -13.59 22.76 -20.96
CA ARG A 303 -13.35 23.58 -19.74
C ARG A 303 -12.79 22.77 -18.56
N SER A 304 -13.17 21.49 -18.40
CA SER A 304 -12.68 20.59 -17.35
C SER A 304 -11.16 20.36 -17.45
N PHE A 305 -10.65 20.11 -18.66
CA PHE A 305 -9.23 19.95 -18.94
C PHE A 305 -8.38 21.20 -18.63
N ARG A 306 -9.00 22.39 -18.57
CA ARG A 306 -8.30 23.63 -18.18
C ARG A 306 -8.14 23.77 -16.67
N ILE A 307 -9.13 23.34 -15.89
CA ILE A 307 -9.10 23.42 -14.42
C ILE A 307 -8.12 22.39 -13.86
N ASP A 308 -8.20 21.15 -14.31
CA ASP A 308 -7.30 20.07 -13.88
C ASP A 308 -5.83 20.43 -14.14
N ARG A 309 -5.52 20.94 -15.34
CA ARG A 309 -4.17 21.43 -15.68
C ARG A 309 -3.73 22.61 -14.83
N ALA A 310 -4.63 23.53 -14.48
CA ALA A 310 -4.29 24.67 -13.63
C ALA A 310 -3.94 24.23 -12.20
N ILE A 311 -4.74 23.32 -11.63
CA ILE A 311 -4.49 22.74 -10.31
C ILE A 311 -3.19 21.93 -10.33
N ASP A 312 -3.01 21.05 -11.31
CA ASP A 312 -1.79 20.25 -11.42
C ASP A 312 -0.55 21.14 -11.59
N LYS A 313 -0.61 22.23 -12.36
CA LYS A 313 0.51 23.17 -12.51
C LYS A 313 0.94 23.80 -11.18
N ILE A 314 0.00 24.03 -10.27
CA ILE A 314 0.28 24.59 -8.94
C ILE A 314 0.78 23.48 -7.99
N VAL A 315 0.05 22.36 -7.93
CA VAL A 315 0.31 21.26 -6.99
C VAL A 315 1.60 20.51 -7.34
N THR A 316 1.93 20.35 -8.62
CA THR A 316 3.14 19.64 -9.07
C THR A 316 4.34 20.57 -9.27
N HIS A 317 4.20 21.86 -8.98
CA HIS A 317 5.31 22.80 -9.11
C HIS A 317 6.45 22.42 -8.16
N LYS A 318 7.69 22.39 -8.66
CA LYS A 318 8.89 21.98 -7.91
C LYS A 318 9.08 22.75 -6.58
N ILE A 319 8.66 24.00 -6.52
CA ILE A 319 8.82 24.88 -5.35
C ILE A 319 7.53 25.01 -4.54
N TRP A 320 6.37 25.08 -5.19
CA TRP A 320 5.08 25.35 -4.52
C TRP A 320 4.37 24.06 -4.09
N GLY A 321 4.69 22.92 -4.70
CA GLY A 321 4.12 21.63 -4.36
C GLY A 321 4.42 21.18 -2.93
N PHE A 322 5.66 21.38 -2.44
CA PHE A 322 6.02 21.01 -1.06
C PHE A 322 5.31 21.87 0.00
N PRO A 323 5.33 23.22 -0.07
CA PRO A 323 4.58 24.06 0.86
C PRO A 323 3.08 23.76 0.88
N ILE A 324 2.46 23.57 -0.29
CA ILE A 324 1.02 23.25 -0.38
C ILE A 324 0.73 21.90 0.28
N MET A 325 1.60 20.91 0.05
CA MET A 325 1.50 19.60 0.69
C MET A 325 1.63 19.67 2.21
N PHE A 326 2.62 20.39 2.73
CA PHE A 326 2.77 20.58 4.17
C PHE A 326 1.59 21.34 4.78
N LEU A 327 1.10 22.39 4.11
CA LEU A 327 -0.04 23.18 4.58
C LEU A 327 -1.32 22.34 4.59
N LEU A 328 -1.56 21.54 3.55
CA LEU A 328 -2.73 20.67 3.47
C LEU A 328 -2.67 19.56 4.52
N LEU A 329 -1.52 18.89 4.69
CA LEU A 329 -1.34 17.89 5.75
C LEU A 329 -1.49 18.52 7.14
N ALA A 330 -0.91 19.69 7.37
CA ALA A 330 -1.05 20.45 8.61
C ALA A 330 -2.52 20.84 8.87
N GLY A 331 -3.25 21.26 7.84
CA GLY A 331 -4.68 21.55 7.92
C GLY A 331 -5.51 20.32 8.31
N VAL A 332 -5.26 19.16 7.68
CA VAL A 332 -5.92 17.90 8.04
C VAL A 332 -5.62 17.49 9.49
N LEU A 333 -4.36 17.56 9.90
CA LEU A 333 -3.95 17.23 11.28
C LEU A 333 -4.54 18.23 12.28
N TRP A 334 -4.58 19.52 11.96
CA TRP A 334 -5.17 20.55 12.80
C TRP A 334 -6.68 20.33 13.01
N ILE A 335 -7.43 20.10 11.92
CA ILE A 335 -8.86 19.75 11.99
C ILE A 335 -9.04 18.47 12.81
N THR A 336 -8.18 17.48 12.62
CA THR A 336 -8.25 16.21 13.34
C THR A 336 -8.03 16.41 14.84
N ILE A 337 -6.97 17.09 15.25
CA ILE A 337 -6.59 17.25 16.67
C ILE A 337 -7.63 18.10 17.40
N ILE A 338 -7.96 19.29 16.88
CA ILE A 338 -8.92 20.18 17.53
C ILE A 338 -10.34 19.60 17.46
N GLY A 339 -10.72 19.09 16.29
CA GLY A 339 -12.05 18.50 16.07
C GLY A 339 -12.28 17.26 16.91
N ALA A 340 -11.24 16.47 17.21
CA ALA A 340 -11.35 15.26 18.04
C ALA A 340 -11.46 15.53 19.54
N ASN A 341 -10.97 16.67 20.03
CA ASN A 341 -11.03 16.98 21.47
C ASN A 341 -12.47 17.02 21.98
N TYR A 342 -13.41 17.58 21.22
CA TYR A 342 -14.83 17.66 21.61
C TYR A 342 -15.49 16.27 21.80
N PRO A 343 -15.51 15.37 20.79
CA PRO A 343 -16.05 14.02 20.96
C PRO A 343 -15.23 13.18 21.95
N SER A 344 -13.91 13.39 22.07
CA SER A 344 -13.08 12.70 23.07
C SER A 344 -13.50 13.07 24.50
N GLN A 345 -13.74 14.35 24.77
CA GLN A 345 -14.24 14.82 26.05
C GLN A 345 -15.62 14.23 26.35
N TRP A 346 -16.54 14.27 25.38
CA TRP A 346 -17.87 13.69 25.55
C TRP A 346 -17.84 12.19 25.87
N LEU A 347 -16.97 11.42 25.19
CA LEU A 347 -16.78 9.99 25.48
C LEU A 347 -16.15 9.76 26.86
N SER A 348 -15.20 10.60 27.27
CA SER A 348 -14.60 10.56 28.61
C SER A 348 -15.65 10.85 29.69
N ASP A 349 -16.45 11.89 29.52
CA ASP A 349 -17.54 12.23 30.46
C ASP A 349 -18.56 11.10 30.57
N LEU A 350 -18.91 10.45 29.46
CA LEU A 350 -19.85 9.33 29.44
C LEU A 350 -19.27 8.08 30.11
N PHE A 351 -18.09 7.64 29.71
CA PHE A 351 -17.55 6.36 30.16
C PHE A 351 -16.79 6.48 31.49
N VAL A 352 -15.96 7.48 31.66
CA VAL A 352 -15.17 7.72 32.89
C VAL A 352 -15.97 8.54 33.89
N GLY A 353 -16.67 9.59 33.44
CA GLY A 353 -17.44 10.46 34.34
C GLY A 353 -18.72 9.83 34.89
N TRP A 354 -19.47 9.09 34.06
CA TRP A 354 -20.77 8.52 34.45
C TRP A 354 -20.75 7.00 34.66
N LEU A 355 -20.24 6.24 33.68
CA LEU A 355 -20.32 4.77 33.73
C LEU A 355 -19.36 4.15 34.75
N TYR A 356 -18.13 4.67 34.88
CA TYR A 356 -17.16 4.16 35.86
C TYR A 356 -17.67 4.25 37.32
N PRO A 357 -18.17 5.41 37.82
CA PRO A 357 -18.75 5.48 39.16
C PRO A 357 -19.96 4.57 39.33
N LEU A 358 -20.80 4.41 38.29
CA LEU A 358 -21.95 3.51 38.31
C LEU A 358 -21.51 2.05 38.48
N LEU A 359 -20.48 1.62 37.74
CA LEU A 359 -19.91 0.27 37.86
C LEU A 359 -19.29 0.04 39.24
N LYS A 360 -18.56 1.04 39.78
CA LYS A 360 -17.99 0.97 41.13
C LYS A 360 -19.05 0.86 42.22
N ASN A 361 -20.09 1.68 42.13
CA ASN A 361 -21.22 1.63 43.07
C ASN A 361 -21.96 0.30 42.98
N GLY A 362 -22.20 -0.21 41.76
CA GLY A 362 -22.79 -1.52 41.54
C GLY A 362 -21.95 -2.66 42.13
N ALA A 363 -20.63 -2.62 41.94
CA ALA A 363 -19.71 -3.61 42.52
C ALA A 363 -19.71 -3.56 44.06
N ASN A 364 -19.79 -2.38 44.65
CA ASN A 364 -19.89 -2.22 46.11
C ASN A 364 -21.22 -2.77 46.66
N VAL A 365 -22.33 -2.53 45.96
CA VAL A 365 -23.66 -3.09 46.32
C VAL A 365 -23.68 -4.61 46.22
N LEU A 366 -22.98 -5.18 45.23
CA LEU A 366 -22.83 -6.63 45.05
C LEU A 366 -21.74 -7.24 45.93
N HIS A 367 -21.11 -6.48 46.83
CA HIS A 367 -20.02 -6.90 47.71
C HIS A 367 -18.85 -7.57 46.99
N PHE A 368 -18.46 -7.05 45.82
CA PHE A 368 -17.28 -7.54 45.12
C PHE A 368 -16.02 -7.36 45.98
N PRO A 369 -15.12 -8.36 46.04
CA PRO A 369 -13.82 -8.19 46.66
C PRO A 369 -13.05 -7.02 46.03
N TRP A 370 -12.29 -6.28 46.84
CA TRP A 370 -11.51 -5.13 46.38
C TRP A 370 -10.61 -5.46 45.18
N TRP A 371 -10.01 -6.67 45.17
CA TRP A 371 -9.13 -7.12 44.10
C TRP A 371 -9.88 -7.41 42.79
N LEU A 372 -11.14 -7.88 42.87
CA LEU A 372 -11.95 -8.20 41.69
C LEU A 372 -12.50 -6.92 41.06
N SER A 373 -13.01 -6.02 41.90
CA SER A 373 -13.45 -4.68 41.48
C SER A 373 -12.27 -3.88 40.91
N GLY A 374 -11.11 -3.92 41.56
CA GLY A 374 -9.91 -3.25 41.06
C GLY A 374 -9.41 -3.82 39.75
N PHE A 375 -9.25 -5.14 39.66
CA PHE A 375 -8.76 -5.79 38.44
C PHE A 375 -9.67 -5.53 37.22
N LEU A 376 -10.97 -5.73 37.36
CA LEU A 376 -11.91 -5.62 36.25
C LEU A 376 -12.26 -4.16 35.91
N ILE A 377 -12.50 -3.31 36.92
CA ILE A 377 -13.00 -1.95 36.72
C ILE A 377 -11.83 -0.96 36.58
N ASP A 378 -10.90 -0.95 37.54
CA ASP A 378 -9.78 0.00 37.54
C ASP A 378 -8.69 -0.35 36.53
N GLY A 379 -8.43 -1.65 36.36
CA GLY A 379 -7.47 -2.17 35.39
C GLY A 379 -8.06 -2.28 33.99
N VAL A 380 -8.87 -3.33 33.76
CA VAL A 380 -9.31 -3.72 32.41
C VAL A 380 -10.22 -2.68 31.77
N TYR A 381 -11.30 -2.29 32.46
CA TYR A 381 -12.32 -1.39 31.90
C TYR A 381 -11.76 0.02 31.64
N LEU A 382 -11.11 0.63 32.64
CA LEU A 382 -10.64 2.01 32.53
C LEU A 382 -9.55 2.15 31.45
N ALA A 383 -8.61 1.20 31.35
CA ALA A 383 -7.63 1.19 30.25
C ALA A 383 -8.30 1.05 28.88
N THR A 384 -9.34 0.23 28.77
CA THR A 384 -10.08 0.01 27.51
C THR A 384 -10.83 1.28 27.09
N VAL A 385 -11.57 1.88 28.02
CA VAL A 385 -12.32 3.11 27.79
C VAL A 385 -11.39 4.26 27.44
N TRP A 386 -10.25 4.37 28.10
CA TRP A 386 -9.28 5.43 27.81
C TRP A 386 -8.82 5.38 26.35
N VAL A 387 -8.47 4.18 25.88
CA VAL A 387 -8.10 3.95 24.48
C VAL A 387 -9.26 4.30 23.56
N ILE A 388 -10.49 3.91 23.88
CA ILE A 388 -11.67 4.25 23.06
C ILE A 388 -11.88 5.77 23.00
N SER A 389 -11.90 6.45 24.15
CA SER A 389 -12.16 7.89 24.24
C SER A 389 -11.11 8.72 23.51
N VAL A 390 -9.83 8.36 23.63
CA VAL A 390 -8.72 9.14 23.07
C VAL A 390 -8.43 8.78 21.60
N MET A 391 -8.51 7.50 21.23
CA MET A 391 -8.07 7.02 19.90
C MET A 391 -9.18 7.09 18.84
N LEU A 392 -10.44 6.80 19.19
CA LEU A 392 -11.54 6.71 18.22
C LEU A 392 -11.81 8.05 17.52
N PRO A 393 -11.99 9.19 18.22
CA PRO A 393 -12.42 10.41 17.55
C PRO A 393 -11.43 10.98 16.54
N PRO A 394 -10.11 11.06 16.83
CA PRO A 394 -9.15 11.50 15.83
C PRO A 394 -9.12 10.61 14.60
N MET A 395 -9.21 9.28 14.76
CA MET A 395 -9.22 8.37 13.62
C MET A 395 -10.50 8.47 12.79
N ALA A 396 -11.64 8.70 13.47
CA ALA A 396 -12.93 8.94 12.84
C ALA A 396 -12.98 10.22 12.01
N ILE A 397 -12.12 11.20 12.28
CA ILE A 397 -11.99 12.44 11.49
C ILE A 397 -10.89 12.31 10.44
N PHE A 398 -9.72 11.79 10.83
CA PHE A 398 -8.53 11.71 9.98
C PHE A 398 -8.75 10.82 8.76
N PHE A 399 -9.28 9.59 8.94
CA PHE A 399 -9.40 8.67 7.82
C PHE A 399 -10.41 9.12 6.77
N PRO A 400 -11.61 9.64 7.10
CA PRO A 400 -12.49 10.18 6.08
C PRO A 400 -11.88 11.36 5.34
N LEU A 401 -11.25 12.32 6.03
CA LEU A 401 -10.59 13.46 5.37
C LEU A 401 -9.48 12.98 4.42
N PHE A 402 -8.65 12.04 4.87
CA PHE A 402 -7.59 11.49 4.05
C PHE A 402 -8.12 10.71 2.84
N THR A 403 -9.18 9.91 3.02
CA THR A 403 -9.81 9.15 1.94
C THR A 403 -10.48 10.09 0.93
N LEU A 404 -11.06 11.22 1.37
CA LEU A 404 -11.57 12.26 0.46
C LEU A 404 -10.45 12.88 -0.39
N LEU A 405 -9.27 13.11 0.19
CA LEU A 405 -8.10 13.61 -0.55
C LEU A 405 -7.54 12.57 -1.53
N GLU A 406 -7.63 11.28 -1.16
CA GLU A 406 -7.30 10.15 -2.01
C GLU A 406 -8.25 10.07 -3.21
N ASP A 407 -9.57 10.06 -2.97
CA ASP A 407 -10.63 9.99 -3.97
C ASP A 407 -10.61 11.19 -4.93
N PHE A 408 -10.26 12.38 -4.41
CA PHE A 408 -10.08 13.57 -5.24
C PHE A 408 -8.91 13.43 -6.21
N GLY A 409 -7.92 12.58 -5.91
CA GLY A 409 -6.74 12.36 -6.73
C GLY A 409 -5.53 13.23 -6.35
N TYR A 410 -5.59 13.93 -5.20
CA TYR A 410 -4.48 14.76 -4.72
C TYR A 410 -3.27 13.94 -4.27
N LEU A 411 -3.49 12.84 -3.54
CA LEU A 411 -2.44 11.99 -3.00
C LEU A 411 -1.47 11.45 -4.09
N PRO A 412 -1.93 10.93 -5.23
CA PRO A 412 -1.03 10.58 -6.33
C PRO A 412 -0.06 11.70 -6.76
N ARG A 413 -0.49 12.97 -6.77
CA ARG A 413 0.40 14.10 -7.11
C ARG A 413 1.45 14.33 -6.02
N VAL A 414 1.07 14.19 -4.76
CA VAL A 414 2.00 14.25 -3.62
C VAL A 414 3.07 13.17 -3.74
N ALA A 415 2.67 11.93 -4.06
CA ALA A 415 3.61 10.83 -4.28
C ALA A 415 4.57 11.13 -5.44
N PHE A 416 4.09 11.74 -6.53
CA PHE A 416 4.92 12.18 -7.66
C PHE A 416 5.97 13.22 -7.24
N ASN A 417 5.57 14.26 -6.49
CA ASN A 417 6.48 15.31 -6.03
C ASN A 417 7.58 14.77 -5.10
N LEU A 418 7.23 13.77 -4.28
CA LEU A 418 8.14 13.16 -3.30
C LEU A 418 8.98 12.01 -3.90
N ASP A 419 8.64 11.51 -5.08
CA ASP A 419 9.27 10.32 -5.67
C ASP A 419 10.79 10.46 -5.77
N LYS A 420 11.27 11.62 -6.24
CA LYS A 420 12.71 11.88 -6.34
C LYS A 420 13.43 11.75 -5.00
N LEU A 421 12.82 12.21 -3.90
CA LEU A 421 13.39 12.16 -2.55
C LEU A 421 13.40 10.73 -1.99
N PHE A 422 12.32 9.98 -2.19
CA PHE A 422 12.27 8.57 -1.77
C PHE A 422 13.21 7.70 -2.58
N ARG A 423 13.31 7.92 -3.90
CA ARG A 423 14.21 7.17 -4.78
C ARG A 423 15.69 7.35 -4.39
N THR A 424 16.09 8.56 -3.98
CA THR A 424 17.45 8.78 -3.46
C THR A 424 17.76 8.00 -2.19
N ALA A 425 16.73 7.69 -1.38
CA ALA A 425 16.86 6.85 -0.19
C ALA A 425 16.67 5.35 -0.48
N GLY A 426 16.56 4.93 -1.75
CA GLY A 426 16.31 3.53 -2.13
C GLY A 426 14.88 3.06 -1.81
N ALA A 427 13.93 3.98 -1.80
CA ALA A 427 12.50 3.78 -1.53
C ALA A 427 11.63 4.24 -2.70
N HIS A 428 10.33 3.97 -2.62
CA HIS A 428 9.35 4.27 -3.69
C HIS A 428 8.50 5.49 -3.34
N GLY A 429 8.14 6.36 -4.30
CA GLY A 429 7.33 7.56 -4.04
C GLY A 429 5.97 7.29 -3.36
N LYS A 430 5.34 6.13 -3.63
CA LYS A 430 4.12 5.68 -2.91
C LYS A 430 4.33 5.52 -1.39
N GLN A 431 5.55 5.36 -0.89
CA GLN A 431 5.86 5.34 0.54
C GLN A 431 5.42 6.64 1.23
N ALA A 432 5.50 7.79 0.55
CA ALA A 432 4.98 9.05 1.05
C ALA A 432 3.51 8.97 1.49
N LEU A 433 2.68 8.23 0.75
CA LEU A 433 1.26 8.06 1.05
C LEU A 433 1.05 7.21 2.29
N THR A 434 1.80 6.11 2.39
CA THR A 434 1.75 5.20 3.53
C THR A 434 2.22 5.88 4.81
N MET A 435 3.29 6.69 4.70
CA MET A 435 3.85 7.48 5.78
C MET A 435 2.89 8.59 6.22
N SER A 436 2.19 9.22 5.27
CA SER A 436 1.14 10.21 5.54
C SER A 436 -0.03 9.59 6.32
N MET A 437 -0.46 8.37 5.97
CA MET A 437 -1.44 7.62 6.77
C MET A 437 -0.90 7.25 8.17
N GLY A 438 0.41 7.00 8.28
CA GLY A 438 1.10 6.75 9.55
C GLY A 438 0.94 7.86 10.59
N PHE A 439 0.95 9.14 10.17
CA PHE A 439 0.70 10.27 11.08
C PHE A 439 -0.67 10.21 11.77
N GLY A 440 -1.67 9.59 11.14
CA GLY A 440 -2.91 9.21 11.80
C GLY A 440 -2.70 7.99 12.68
N CYS A 441 -2.39 6.85 12.06
CA CYS A 441 -2.13 5.59 12.76
C CYS A 441 -1.12 4.73 12.02
N ASN A 442 -0.05 4.33 12.71
CA ASN A 442 0.99 3.48 12.12
C ASN A 442 0.45 2.13 11.63
N ALA A 443 -0.56 1.56 12.28
CA ALA A 443 -1.19 0.32 11.82
C ALA A 443 -1.87 0.52 10.45
N ALA A 444 -2.60 1.62 10.26
CA ALA A 444 -3.23 1.93 8.98
C ALA A 444 -2.20 2.24 7.88
N GLY A 445 -1.14 2.98 8.21
CA GLY A 445 -0.05 3.21 7.27
C GLY A 445 0.67 1.92 6.83
N VAL A 446 0.82 0.94 7.74
CA VAL A 446 1.35 -0.40 7.40
C VAL A 446 0.41 -1.14 6.44
N VAL A 447 -0.90 -1.13 6.66
CA VAL A 447 -1.87 -1.73 5.71
C VAL A 447 -1.83 -1.03 4.35
N ALA A 448 -1.66 0.30 4.35
CA ALA A 448 -1.60 1.09 3.13
C ALA A 448 -0.39 0.74 2.25
N THR A 449 0.65 0.10 2.79
CA THR A 449 1.82 -0.36 1.99
C THR A 449 1.47 -1.36 0.89
N ARG A 450 0.26 -1.94 0.90
CA ARG A 450 -0.26 -2.77 -0.21
C ARG A 450 -0.30 -2.07 -1.57
N ILE A 451 -0.26 -0.74 -1.60
CA ILE A 451 -0.16 0.02 -2.86
C ILE A 451 1.22 -0.10 -3.52
N ILE A 452 2.24 -0.53 -2.79
CA ILE A 452 3.63 -0.67 -3.26
C ILE A 452 3.79 -2.09 -3.82
N ASN A 453 4.07 -2.17 -5.12
CA ASN A 453 4.12 -3.45 -5.85
C ASN A 453 5.40 -4.23 -5.54
N SER A 454 6.54 -3.54 -5.39
CA SER A 454 7.82 -4.18 -5.07
C SER A 454 7.81 -4.72 -3.64
N PRO A 455 8.01 -6.04 -3.42
CA PRO A 455 8.03 -6.63 -2.07
C PRO A 455 9.12 -6.02 -1.18
N ARG A 456 10.26 -5.67 -1.78
CA ARG A 456 11.40 -5.03 -1.10
C ARG A 456 11.04 -3.64 -0.60
N GLU A 457 10.54 -2.79 -1.48
CA GLU A 457 10.17 -1.41 -1.15
C GLU A 457 8.97 -1.38 -0.21
N LYS A 458 8.02 -2.31 -0.36
CA LYS A 458 6.91 -2.52 0.57
C LYS A 458 7.44 -2.78 1.98
N LEU A 459 8.43 -3.66 2.14
CA LEU A 459 9.01 -3.98 3.44
C LEU A 459 9.75 -2.79 4.06
N ILE A 460 10.49 -2.00 3.27
CA ILE A 460 11.12 -0.76 3.73
C ILE A 460 10.05 0.22 4.24
N ALA A 461 8.97 0.40 3.49
CA ALA A 461 7.85 1.25 3.89
C ALA A 461 7.20 0.76 5.19
N ILE A 462 6.99 -0.56 5.37
CA ILE A 462 6.44 -1.14 6.60
C ILE A 462 7.31 -0.81 7.83
N ILE A 463 8.63 -0.98 7.72
CA ILE A 463 9.56 -0.76 8.84
C ILE A 463 9.68 0.73 9.19
N THR A 464 9.75 1.58 8.17
CA THR A 464 9.98 3.03 8.33
C THR A 464 8.73 3.79 8.77
N ASN A 465 7.54 3.21 8.59
CA ASN A 465 6.28 3.85 8.99
C ASN A 465 6.19 4.12 10.50
N ASN A 466 6.96 3.42 11.35
CA ASN A 466 7.01 3.70 12.79
C ASN A 466 7.59 5.09 13.12
N PHE A 467 8.41 5.67 12.23
CA PHE A 467 8.98 7.00 12.43
C PHE A 467 8.00 8.13 12.12
N SER A 468 6.82 7.82 11.56
CA SER A 468 5.69 8.76 11.52
C SER A 468 5.11 8.92 12.93
N LEU A 469 4.98 10.18 13.36
CA LEU A 469 4.41 10.49 14.66
C LEU A 469 2.88 10.24 14.61
N CYS A 470 2.45 9.07 15.06
CA CYS A 470 1.03 8.69 15.05
C CYS A 470 0.22 9.43 16.13
N ASN A 471 -1.13 9.39 16.02
CA ASN A 471 -2.05 10.05 16.95
C ASN A 471 -1.70 9.84 18.44
N GLY A 472 -1.46 8.59 18.87
CA GLY A 472 -1.15 8.27 20.27
C GLY A 472 0.16 8.87 20.81
N ARG A 473 1.01 9.46 19.97
CA ARG A 473 2.27 10.11 20.37
C ARG A 473 2.17 11.64 20.43
N TRP A 474 1.21 12.26 19.72
CA TRP A 474 1.04 13.72 19.71
C TRP A 474 0.76 14.33 21.09
N PRO A 475 -0.16 13.79 21.93
CA PRO A 475 -0.42 14.34 23.25
C PRO A 475 0.84 14.39 24.14
N THR A 476 1.67 13.34 24.08
CA THR A 476 2.95 13.30 24.80
C THR A 476 3.88 14.42 24.32
N GLN A 477 4.05 14.59 23.01
CA GLN A 477 4.92 15.63 22.47
C GLN A 477 4.43 17.04 22.84
N ILE A 478 3.13 17.30 22.71
CA ILE A 478 2.53 18.61 23.00
C ILE A 478 2.62 18.95 24.49
N LEU A 479 2.32 17.99 25.37
CA LEU A 479 2.36 18.18 26.82
C LEU A 479 3.78 18.49 27.29
N ILE A 480 4.75 17.67 26.89
CA ILE A 480 6.15 17.79 27.33
C ILE A 480 6.79 19.06 26.75
N ALA A 481 6.54 19.38 25.49
CA ALA A 481 7.01 20.62 24.88
C ALA A 481 6.45 21.84 25.61
N THR A 482 5.14 21.87 25.91
CA THR A 482 4.49 22.98 26.61
C THR A 482 5.06 23.15 28.03
N LEU A 483 5.23 22.05 28.77
CA LEU A 483 5.65 22.10 30.17
C LEU A 483 7.13 22.45 30.38
N PHE A 484 8.03 21.92 29.56
CA PHE A 484 9.47 22.06 29.80
C PHE A 484 10.15 23.01 28.82
N ILE A 485 9.76 23.01 27.55
CA ILE A 485 10.41 23.85 26.52
C ILE A 485 9.74 25.22 26.43
N GLY A 486 8.41 25.27 26.44
CA GLY A 486 7.63 26.51 26.47
C GLY A 486 7.92 27.35 27.72
N ALA A 487 8.18 26.69 28.84
CA ALA A 487 8.56 27.33 30.10
C ALA A 487 9.92 28.04 30.08
N LEU A 488 10.78 27.80 29.08
CA LEU A 488 12.09 28.47 28.96
C LEU A 488 11.98 29.92 28.48
N VAL A 489 10.83 30.30 27.92
CA VAL A 489 10.64 31.56 27.20
C VAL A 489 9.48 32.32 27.84
N PRO A 490 9.45 33.67 27.79
CA PRO A 490 8.30 34.43 28.29
C PRO A 490 6.96 33.90 27.76
N LYS A 491 5.92 33.97 28.59
CA LYS A 491 4.58 33.39 28.35
C LYS A 491 3.99 33.72 26.97
N GLN A 492 4.34 34.87 26.38
CA GLN A 492 3.89 35.31 25.05
C GLN A 492 4.40 34.42 23.91
N TRP A 493 5.59 33.81 24.06
CA TRP A 493 6.24 32.98 23.04
C TRP A 493 6.21 31.48 23.39
N SER A 494 5.78 31.12 24.60
CA SER A 494 5.73 29.73 25.09
C SER A 494 5.05 28.79 24.09
N ASP A 495 3.85 29.14 23.62
CA ASP A 495 3.07 28.30 22.70
C ASP A 495 3.76 28.15 21.34
N THR A 496 4.37 29.22 20.84
CA THR A 496 5.10 29.20 19.56
C THR A 496 6.34 28.32 19.63
N VAL A 497 7.10 28.42 20.73
CA VAL A 497 8.33 27.63 20.92
C VAL A 497 8.00 26.17 21.16
N ALA A 498 6.96 25.85 21.93
CA ALA A 498 6.46 24.49 22.09
C ALA A 498 6.00 23.90 20.75
N MET A 499 5.23 24.65 19.95
CA MET A 499 4.81 24.24 18.61
C MET A 499 6.02 23.94 17.70
N LEU A 500 7.02 24.82 17.67
CA LEU A 500 8.24 24.62 16.88
C LEU A 500 9.03 23.38 17.33
N ALA A 501 9.09 23.11 18.63
CA ALA A 501 9.74 21.90 19.16
C ALA A 501 9.03 20.62 18.68
N VAL A 502 7.69 20.60 18.73
CA VAL A 502 6.90 19.46 18.25
C VAL A 502 7.07 19.27 16.73
N ILE A 503 7.04 20.36 15.95
CA ILE A 503 7.31 20.30 14.49
C ILE A 503 8.73 19.78 14.25
N GLY A 504 9.71 20.21 15.04
CA GLY A 504 11.10 19.73 14.97
C GLY A 504 11.19 18.21 15.16
N ILE A 505 10.49 17.65 16.15
CA ILE A 505 10.41 16.19 16.35
C ILE A 505 9.72 15.50 15.17
N ALA A 506 8.63 16.06 14.64
CA ALA A 506 7.95 15.48 13.48
C ALA A 506 8.88 15.42 12.26
N VAL A 507 9.62 16.51 11.97
CA VAL A 507 10.62 16.56 10.90
C VAL A 507 11.76 15.58 11.15
N LEU A 508 12.23 15.46 12.40
CA LEU A 508 13.24 14.47 12.77
C LEU A 508 12.76 13.04 12.45
N GLY A 509 11.48 12.73 12.68
CA GLY A 509 10.87 11.46 12.27
C GLY A 509 10.95 11.21 10.77
N ILE A 510 10.69 12.24 9.95
CA ILE A 510 10.86 12.17 8.48
C ILE A 510 12.32 11.86 8.13
N VAL A 511 13.28 12.51 8.78
CA VAL A 511 14.71 12.28 8.58
C VAL A 511 15.10 10.84 8.93
N PHE A 512 14.64 10.30 10.07
CA PHE A 512 14.88 8.90 10.44
C PHE A 512 14.24 7.91 9.46
N SER A 513 13.08 8.23 8.90
CA SER A 513 12.43 7.41 7.86
C SER A 513 13.31 7.33 6.60
N PHE A 514 13.84 8.46 6.12
CA PHE A 514 14.75 8.47 4.98
C PHE A 514 16.08 7.78 5.29
N PHE A 515 16.69 8.06 6.45
CA PHE A 515 17.93 7.43 6.89
C PHE A 515 17.79 5.90 6.94
N THR A 516 16.70 5.41 7.53
CA THR A 516 16.46 3.97 7.65
C THR A 516 16.14 3.34 6.30
N SER A 517 15.40 4.02 5.42
CA SER A 517 15.17 3.56 4.04
C SER A 517 16.49 3.37 3.29
N TRP A 518 17.39 4.34 3.41
CA TRP A 518 18.73 4.29 2.81
C TRP A 518 19.59 3.17 3.42
N LEU A 519 19.59 3.04 4.75
CA LEU A 519 20.36 2.01 5.44
C LEU A 519 19.91 0.60 5.03
N LEU A 520 18.59 0.34 5.02
CA LEU A 520 18.03 -0.97 4.68
C LEU A 520 18.25 -1.31 3.20
N SER A 521 18.08 -0.33 2.31
CA SER A 521 18.25 -0.55 0.86
C SER A 521 19.70 -0.85 0.47
N LYS A 522 20.69 -0.39 1.24
CA LYS A 522 22.13 -0.68 1.01
C LYS A 522 22.62 -1.95 1.71
N THR A 523 21.98 -2.39 2.78
CA THR A 523 22.46 -3.50 3.63
C THR A 523 21.68 -4.80 3.42
N LEU A 524 20.50 -4.91 4.06
CA LEU A 524 19.71 -6.13 4.21
C LEU A 524 18.78 -6.42 3.03
N LEU A 525 18.40 -5.38 2.30
CA LEU A 525 17.44 -5.46 1.20
C LEU A 525 18.13 -4.94 -0.07
N LYS A 526 18.96 -5.77 -0.71
CA LYS A 526 19.61 -5.47 -2.01
C LYS A 526 18.76 -6.00 -3.17
N GLY A 527 18.78 -5.33 -4.32
CA GLY A 527 18.02 -5.70 -5.52
C GLY A 527 17.84 -4.53 -6.49
N GLU A 528 17.20 -4.78 -7.63
CA GLU A 528 16.88 -3.76 -8.62
C GLU A 528 15.71 -2.87 -8.17
N SER A 529 15.72 -1.60 -8.56
CA SER A 529 14.62 -0.65 -8.28
C SER A 529 13.45 -0.91 -9.22
N SER A 530 12.21 -0.86 -8.72
CA SER A 530 11.07 -1.00 -9.60
C SER A 530 10.96 0.19 -10.56
N PHE A 531 10.70 -0.07 -11.85
CA PHE A 531 10.43 1.01 -12.82
C PHE A 531 9.10 1.67 -12.47
N PHE A 532 9.17 2.93 -12.05
CA PHE A 532 8.00 3.69 -11.64
C PHE A 532 7.28 4.29 -12.84
N VAL A 533 6.10 3.76 -13.18
CA VAL A 533 5.15 4.46 -14.05
C VAL A 533 3.90 4.81 -13.23
N LEU A 534 3.98 5.91 -12.47
CA LEU A 534 2.82 6.43 -11.74
C LEU A 534 1.81 7.01 -12.73
N GLU A 535 0.70 6.32 -12.91
CA GLU A 535 -0.43 6.97 -13.54
C GLU A 535 -1.05 7.97 -12.58
N LEU A 536 -1.03 9.25 -12.94
CA LEU A 536 -1.80 10.28 -12.24
C LEU A 536 -3.28 10.08 -12.62
N PRO A 537 -4.16 9.60 -11.73
CA PRO A 537 -5.59 9.46 -12.06
C PRO A 537 -6.22 10.83 -12.34
N PRO A 538 -7.26 10.95 -13.19
CA PRO A 538 -7.97 12.23 -13.35
C PRO A 538 -8.60 12.68 -12.03
N TYR A 539 -8.83 13.98 -11.86
CA TYR A 539 -9.57 14.48 -10.69
C TYR A 539 -11.00 13.94 -10.73
N ARG A 540 -11.45 13.35 -9.62
CA ARG A 540 -12.81 12.82 -9.50
C ARG A 540 -13.51 13.50 -8.34
N PRO A 541 -14.77 13.95 -8.50
CA PRO A 541 -15.52 14.48 -7.36
C PRO A 541 -15.74 13.35 -6.36
N PRO A 542 -15.38 13.53 -5.07
CA PRO A 542 -15.50 12.48 -4.07
C PRO A 542 -16.96 12.19 -3.75
N ARG A 543 -17.30 10.90 -3.55
CA ARG A 543 -18.63 10.48 -3.12
C ARG A 543 -18.76 10.61 -1.61
N PHE A 544 -18.88 11.85 -1.13
CA PHE A 544 -18.77 12.24 0.28
C PHE A 544 -19.39 11.25 1.29
N PHE A 545 -20.68 10.93 1.15
CA PHE A 545 -21.36 10.04 2.09
C PHE A 545 -20.90 8.58 2.01
N GLN A 546 -20.62 8.08 0.80
CA GLN A 546 -20.11 6.72 0.62
C GLN A 546 -18.72 6.59 1.24
N THR A 547 -17.83 7.55 0.96
CA THR A 547 -16.46 7.59 1.47
C THR A 547 -16.42 7.72 3.00
N LEU A 548 -17.31 8.54 3.58
CA LEU A 548 -17.42 8.69 5.03
C LEU A 548 -17.83 7.38 5.71
N TYR A 549 -18.85 6.70 5.18
CA TYR A 549 -19.35 5.44 5.71
C TYR A 549 -18.31 4.32 5.63
N THR A 550 -17.74 4.10 4.45
CA THR A 550 -16.72 3.04 4.25
C THR A 550 -15.48 3.31 5.08
N SER A 551 -15.01 4.56 5.14
CA SER A 551 -13.84 4.90 5.95
C SER A 551 -14.06 4.69 7.45
N LEU A 552 -15.23 5.04 7.99
CA LEU A 552 -15.52 4.86 9.42
C LEU A 552 -15.61 3.38 9.80
N ILE A 553 -16.32 2.58 9.00
CA ILE A 553 -16.56 1.18 9.34
C ILE A 553 -15.37 0.30 8.99
N ASP A 554 -14.89 0.36 7.74
CA ASP A 554 -13.90 -0.57 7.22
C ASP A 554 -12.48 -0.23 7.70
N ARG A 555 -12.20 1.03 8.05
CA ARG A 555 -10.87 1.46 8.52
C ARG A 555 -10.84 1.79 10.01
N THR A 556 -11.75 2.62 10.52
CA THR A 556 -11.68 3.07 11.92
C THR A 556 -12.08 1.97 12.91
N LEU A 557 -13.25 1.36 12.76
CA LEU A 557 -13.75 0.37 13.74
C LEU A 557 -12.91 -0.90 13.81
N ILE A 558 -12.42 -1.41 12.66
CA ILE A 558 -11.57 -2.60 12.62
C ILE A 558 -10.25 -2.36 13.35
N VAL A 559 -9.65 -1.18 13.19
CA VAL A 559 -8.39 -0.85 13.89
C VAL A 559 -8.65 -0.59 15.37
N LEU A 560 -9.75 0.07 15.72
CA LEU A 560 -10.15 0.28 17.11
C LEU A 560 -10.38 -1.05 17.84
N TRP A 561 -11.07 -2.00 17.22
CA TRP A 561 -11.29 -3.32 17.82
C TRP A 561 -9.97 -4.01 18.18
N ARG A 562 -8.97 -3.93 17.30
CA ARG A 562 -7.63 -4.48 17.60
C ARG A 562 -6.98 -3.76 18.78
N ALA A 563 -7.08 -2.43 18.83
CA ALA A 563 -6.54 -1.64 19.94
C ALA A 563 -7.18 -2.04 21.28
N VAL A 564 -8.51 -2.18 21.31
CA VAL A 564 -9.27 -2.61 22.49
C VAL A 564 -8.83 -4.00 22.97
N VAL A 565 -8.69 -4.96 22.05
CA VAL A 565 -8.25 -6.34 22.38
C VAL A 565 -6.86 -6.37 23.02
N PHE A 566 -5.97 -5.44 22.66
CA PHE A 566 -4.65 -5.32 23.29
C PHE A 566 -4.63 -4.44 24.55
N ALA A 567 -5.51 -3.43 24.64
CA ALA A 567 -5.58 -2.50 25.76
C ALA A 567 -6.13 -3.16 27.03
N ALA A 568 -7.15 -4.00 26.92
CA ALA A 568 -7.81 -4.62 28.07
C ALA A 568 -6.83 -5.50 28.90
N PRO A 569 -6.03 -6.40 28.29
CA PRO A 569 -4.99 -7.14 29.00
C PRO A 569 -3.87 -6.25 29.54
N ALA A 570 -3.56 -5.14 28.86
CA ALA A 570 -2.56 -4.18 29.33
C ALA A 570 -2.99 -3.57 30.66
N GLY A 571 -4.24 -3.10 30.75
CA GLY A 571 -4.83 -2.56 31.98
C GLY A 571 -4.82 -3.57 33.13
N ALA A 572 -5.14 -4.83 32.85
CA ALA A 572 -5.01 -5.92 33.82
C ALA A 572 -3.57 -6.06 34.34
N VAL A 573 -2.57 -6.04 33.46
CA VAL A 573 -1.16 -6.15 33.85
C VAL A 573 -0.73 -4.94 34.67
N ILE A 574 -1.08 -3.71 34.25
CA ILE A 574 -0.80 -2.47 34.99
C ILE A 574 -1.35 -2.56 36.41
N TRP A 575 -2.61 -2.98 36.55
CA TRP A 575 -3.24 -3.08 37.86
C TRP A 575 -2.55 -4.13 38.74
N LEU A 576 -2.22 -5.30 38.18
CA LEU A 576 -1.55 -6.37 38.92
C LEU A 576 -0.16 -5.96 39.41
N ILE A 577 0.68 -5.33 38.57
CA ILE A 577 2.03 -4.94 39.00
C ILE A 577 2.02 -3.84 40.07
N CYS A 578 0.99 -2.99 40.09
CA CYS A 578 0.85 -1.92 41.09
C CYS A 578 0.25 -2.40 42.41
N ASN A 579 -0.56 -3.47 42.41
CA ASN A 579 -1.26 -3.95 43.60
C ASN A 579 -0.67 -5.22 44.22
N LEU A 580 -0.01 -6.07 43.44
CA LEU A 580 0.67 -7.25 43.98
C LEU A 580 1.97 -6.83 44.69
N GLN A 581 2.12 -7.26 45.93
CA GLN A 581 3.25 -6.91 46.78
C GLN A 581 4.21 -8.11 46.94
N ILE A 582 5.50 -7.83 46.82
CA ILE A 582 6.59 -8.75 47.15
C ILE A 582 7.43 -8.06 48.23
N ALA A 583 7.59 -8.72 49.38
CA ALA A 583 8.31 -8.17 50.54
C ALA A 583 7.80 -6.77 50.96
N HIS A 584 6.48 -6.59 51.04
CA HIS A 584 5.79 -5.34 51.41
C HIS A 584 5.97 -4.16 50.44
N GLN A 585 6.50 -4.39 49.24
CA GLN A 585 6.58 -3.38 48.18
C GLN A 585 5.87 -3.87 46.90
N PRO A 586 5.12 -3.02 46.20
CA PRO A 586 4.56 -3.34 44.88
C PRO A 586 5.62 -3.83 43.88
N ILE A 587 5.25 -4.79 43.03
CA ILE A 587 6.12 -5.29 41.95
C ILE A 587 6.59 -4.13 41.05
N ALA A 588 5.72 -3.15 40.80
CA ALA A 588 6.06 -1.98 40.02
C ALA A 588 7.24 -1.18 40.60
N LEU A 589 7.37 -1.05 41.93
CA LEU A 589 8.52 -0.37 42.54
C LEU A 589 9.82 -1.15 42.35
N TRP A 590 9.78 -2.48 42.48
CA TRP A 590 10.93 -3.35 42.18
C TRP A 590 11.40 -3.19 40.74
N LEU A 591 10.45 -3.17 39.79
CA LEU A 591 10.76 -2.98 38.38
C LEU A 591 11.31 -1.57 38.08
N ILE A 592 10.74 -0.52 38.70
CA ILE A 592 11.24 0.85 38.57
C ILE A 592 12.68 0.93 39.06
N GLN A 593 12.99 0.38 40.24
CA GLN A 593 14.34 0.40 40.80
C GLN A 593 15.33 -0.38 39.92
N GLY A 594 14.93 -1.53 39.38
CA GLY A 594 15.76 -2.32 38.46
C GLY A 594 16.01 -1.63 37.11
N LEU A 595 15.03 -0.89 36.59
CA LEU A 595 15.15 -0.15 35.33
C LEU A 595 15.83 1.21 35.50
N ASN A 596 15.86 1.77 36.71
CA ASN A 596 16.36 3.12 36.95
C ASN A 596 17.82 3.34 36.51
N PRO A 597 18.78 2.42 36.76
CA PRO A 597 20.16 2.58 36.27
C PRO A 597 20.24 2.74 34.75
N ILE A 598 19.44 1.97 34.01
CA ILE A 598 19.35 2.06 32.54
C ILE A 598 18.68 3.37 32.13
N GLY A 599 17.61 3.76 32.83
CA GLY A 599 16.89 5.01 32.58
C GLY A 599 17.81 6.21 32.71
N VAL A 600 18.51 6.34 33.84
CA VAL A 600 19.45 7.43 34.09
C VAL A 600 20.59 7.42 33.08
N PHE A 601 21.07 6.24 32.66
CA PHE A 601 22.14 6.11 31.67
C PHE A 601 21.78 6.75 30.31
N ILE A 602 20.51 6.71 29.91
CA ILE A 602 20.01 7.34 28.68
C ILE A 602 19.30 8.69 28.94
N GLY A 603 19.45 9.26 30.14
CA GLY A 603 18.84 10.53 30.54
C GLY A 603 17.31 10.50 30.65
N LEU A 604 16.75 9.35 31.01
CA LEU A 604 15.37 9.13 31.46
C LEU A 604 15.37 8.65 32.93
N ASN A 605 14.31 7.97 33.37
CA ASN A 605 14.25 7.34 34.69
C ASN A 605 13.52 5.98 34.63
N GLY A 606 13.57 5.22 35.72
CA GLY A 606 12.93 3.90 35.80
C GLY A 606 11.41 3.93 35.62
N VAL A 607 10.76 5.03 36.00
CA VAL A 607 9.30 5.22 35.84
C VAL A 607 8.92 5.30 34.37
N ILE A 608 9.62 6.13 33.59
CA ILE A 608 9.40 6.28 32.15
C ILE A 608 9.62 4.95 31.44
N LEU A 609 10.72 4.25 31.74
CA LEU A 609 11.02 2.97 31.11
C LEU A 609 9.96 1.91 31.41
N LEU A 610 9.52 1.80 32.67
CA LEU A 610 8.45 0.86 33.02
C LEU A 610 7.15 1.23 32.29
N ALA A 611 6.79 2.52 32.25
CA ALA A 611 5.60 2.99 31.54
C ALA A 611 5.63 2.58 30.06
N TYR A 612 6.75 2.76 29.36
CA TYR A 612 6.87 2.35 27.95
C TYR A 612 6.85 0.84 27.74
N ILE A 613 7.31 0.04 28.70
CA ILE A 613 7.26 -1.43 28.62
C ILE A 613 5.81 -1.92 28.78
N VAL A 614 5.07 -1.35 29.73
CA VAL A 614 3.71 -1.82 30.03
C VAL A 614 2.68 -1.20 29.06
N ALA A 615 2.95 0.00 28.54
CA ALA A 615 2.10 0.70 27.57
C ALA A 615 2.38 0.32 26.10
N ILE A 616 3.19 -0.70 25.79
CA ILE A 616 3.37 -1.20 24.41
C ILE A 616 2.02 -1.43 23.69
N PRO A 617 0.96 -1.94 24.35
CA PRO A 617 -0.35 -2.08 23.73
C PRO A 617 -0.95 -0.80 23.16
N ALA A 618 -0.76 0.34 23.83
CA ALA A 618 -1.37 1.62 23.51
C ALA A 618 -0.45 2.77 23.94
N ASN A 619 0.08 3.55 22.99
CA ASN A 619 1.04 4.61 23.31
C ASN A 619 0.37 5.83 23.98
N GLU A 620 -0.94 5.98 23.81
CA GLU A 620 -1.77 7.03 24.41
C GLU A 620 -1.90 6.91 25.93
N ILE A 621 -1.69 5.72 26.51
CA ILE A 621 -1.74 5.51 27.97
C ILE A 621 -0.37 5.70 28.65
N VAL A 622 0.70 6.01 27.89
CA VAL A 622 2.06 6.20 28.45
C VAL A 622 2.08 7.29 29.51
N ILE A 623 1.57 8.49 29.20
CA ILE A 623 1.58 9.61 30.14
C ILE A 623 0.72 9.34 31.38
N PRO A 624 -0.55 8.88 31.25
CA PRO A 624 -1.33 8.47 32.41
C PRO A 624 -0.62 7.43 33.29
N THR A 625 0.08 6.47 32.66
CA THR A 625 0.88 5.47 33.38
C THR A 625 2.08 6.10 34.09
N VAL A 626 2.79 7.03 33.46
CA VAL A 626 3.89 7.79 34.08
C VAL A 626 3.41 8.56 35.30
N LEU A 627 2.26 9.25 35.22
CA LEU A 627 1.72 10.02 36.34
C LEU A 627 1.33 9.11 37.50
N MET A 628 0.65 8.00 37.22
CA MET A 628 0.26 7.01 38.20
C MET A 628 1.47 6.35 38.88
N LEU A 629 2.51 5.97 38.12
CA LEU A 629 3.72 5.42 38.71
C LEU A 629 4.53 6.47 39.51
N THR A 630 4.52 7.73 39.08
CA THR A 630 5.21 8.83 39.78
C THR A 630 4.53 9.13 41.12
N THR A 631 3.19 9.19 41.18
CA THR A 631 2.46 9.38 42.45
C THR A 631 2.73 8.23 43.43
N MET A 632 2.80 7.00 42.94
CA MET A 632 3.15 5.82 43.74
C MET A 632 4.58 5.91 44.31
N VAL A 633 5.57 6.33 43.51
CA VAL A 633 6.96 6.50 43.97
C VAL A 633 7.07 7.62 45.02
N LEU A 634 6.32 8.71 44.85
CA LEU A 634 6.33 9.84 45.78
C LEU A 634 5.52 9.59 47.06
N GLY A 635 4.76 8.49 47.14
CA GLY A 635 3.89 8.19 48.28
C GLY A 635 2.72 9.17 48.45
N GLN A 636 2.44 9.99 47.42
CA GLN A 636 1.38 11.00 47.45
C GLN A 636 0.07 10.40 46.95
N THR A 637 -0.66 9.71 47.83
CA THR A 637 -2.01 9.18 47.52
C THR A 637 -3.09 10.27 47.41
N ALA A 638 -2.81 11.50 47.85
CA ALA A 638 -3.77 12.61 47.84
C ALA A 638 -4.01 13.25 46.46
N VAL A 639 -3.15 12.98 45.47
CA VAL A 639 -3.24 13.57 44.11
C VAL A 639 -3.67 12.52 43.05
N GLY A 640 -3.83 11.24 43.44
CA GLY A 640 -4.18 10.15 42.52
C GLY A 640 -5.45 9.40 42.92
N GLU A 641 -6.08 8.70 41.96
CA GLU A 641 -7.32 7.93 42.18
C GLU A 641 -7.10 6.51 42.76
N GLY A 642 -5.85 6.12 43.02
CA GLY A 642 -5.48 4.82 43.59
C GLY A 642 -4.32 4.15 42.85
N ALA A 643 -3.74 3.10 43.45
CA ALA A 643 -2.63 2.36 42.86
C ALA A 643 -3.10 1.58 41.62
N GLY A 644 -2.47 1.84 40.47
CA GLY A 644 -2.83 1.18 39.21
C GLY A 644 -4.05 1.75 38.50
N VAL A 645 -4.57 2.90 38.94
CA VAL A 645 -5.67 3.62 38.27
C VAL A 645 -5.08 4.69 37.35
N LEU A 646 -5.40 4.67 36.06
CA LEU A 646 -4.96 5.71 35.13
C LEU A 646 -5.65 7.03 35.48
N MET A 647 -4.90 8.14 35.40
CA MET A 647 -5.36 9.45 35.85
C MET A 647 -5.23 10.52 34.78
N GLU A 648 -6.19 11.44 34.76
CA GLU A 648 -6.10 12.71 34.04
C GLU A 648 -5.90 13.84 35.05
N ALA A 649 -5.00 14.78 34.75
CA ALA A 649 -4.75 15.93 35.61
C ALA A 649 -4.54 17.18 34.75
N SER A 650 -4.83 18.35 35.32
CA SER A 650 -4.59 19.62 34.63
C SER A 650 -3.10 19.81 34.33
N THR A 651 -2.78 20.55 33.27
CA THR A 651 -1.39 20.78 32.84
C THR A 651 -0.49 21.29 33.98
N SER A 652 -0.99 22.17 34.84
CA SER A 652 -0.24 22.67 36.00
C SER A 652 0.04 21.58 37.04
N GLN A 653 -0.96 20.76 37.39
CA GLN A 653 -0.79 19.64 38.31
C GLN A 653 0.20 18.61 37.77
N VAL A 654 0.12 18.31 36.48
CA VAL A 654 1.07 17.42 35.79
C VAL A 654 2.49 17.98 35.90
N GLY A 655 2.70 19.27 35.60
CA GLY A 655 4.00 19.92 35.72
C GLY A 655 4.59 19.80 37.13
N THR A 656 3.80 20.11 38.16
CA THR A 656 4.23 19.99 39.56
C THR A 656 4.60 18.55 39.93
N LEU A 657 3.79 17.57 39.53
CA LEU A 657 4.04 16.17 39.82
C LEU A 657 5.31 15.65 39.13
N LEU A 658 5.51 15.99 37.85
CA LEU A 658 6.70 15.55 37.10
C LEU A 658 7.98 16.19 37.67
N HIS A 659 7.95 17.47 38.03
CA HIS A 659 9.07 18.12 38.72
C HIS A 659 9.36 17.48 40.08
N ALA A 660 8.33 17.16 40.87
CA ALA A 660 8.48 16.43 42.13
C ALA A 660 9.07 15.02 41.91
N GLY A 661 8.71 14.37 40.80
CA GLY A 661 9.30 13.10 40.34
C GLY A 661 10.73 13.22 39.79
N GLY A 662 11.37 14.38 39.89
CA GLY A 662 12.76 14.60 39.49
C GLY A 662 12.96 14.86 38.00
N TRP A 663 11.92 15.23 37.25
CA TRP A 663 12.05 15.49 35.82
C TRP A 663 12.77 16.82 35.55
N THR A 664 13.74 16.75 34.65
CA THR A 664 14.53 17.88 34.16
C THR A 664 14.21 18.18 32.70
N LEU A 665 14.69 19.32 32.18
CA LEU A 665 14.61 19.62 30.75
C LEU A 665 15.29 18.53 29.90
N LEU A 666 16.42 17.98 30.36
CA LEU A 666 17.09 16.85 29.71
C LEU A 666 16.16 15.64 29.61
N THR A 667 15.48 15.31 30.72
CA THR A 667 14.52 14.18 30.77
C THR A 667 13.37 14.40 29.78
N ALA A 668 12.85 15.63 29.70
CA ALA A 668 11.79 16.01 28.78
C ALA A 668 12.23 15.88 27.30
N VAL A 669 13.39 16.41 26.93
CA VAL A 669 13.94 16.32 25.57
C VAL A 669 14.20 14.85 25.20
N ASN A 670 14.83 14.08 26.09
CA ASN A 670 15.06 12.66 25.86
C ASN A 670 13.76 11.88 25.75
N LEU A 671 12.72 12.21 26.51
CA LEU A 671 11.42 11.57 26.38
C LEU A 671 10.78 11.89 25.03
N MET A 672 10.87 13.14 24.54
CA MET A 672 10.35 13.50 23.22
C MET A 672 11.04 12.70 22.11
N LEU A 673 12.37 12.56 22.17
CA LEU A 673 13.17 11.75 21.24
C LEU A 673 12.89 10.25 21.37
N PHE A 674 12.81 9.75 22.60
CA PHE A 674 12.51 8.35 22.87
C PHE A 674 11.11 7.99 22.37
N SER A 675 10.12 8.84 22.63
CA SER A 675 8.74 8.68 22.15
C SER A 675 8.67 8.61 20.62
N LEU A 676 9.45 9.42 19.90
CA LEU A 676 9.56 9.34 18.43
C LEU A 676 10.18 8.01 17.98
N LEU A 677 11.27 7.60 18.63
CA LEU A 677 12.08 6.45 18.24
C LEU A 677 11.69 5.15 18.96
N HIS A 678 10.59 5.10 19.70
CA HIS A 678 10.20 3.89 20.41
C HIS A 678 9.55 2.85 19.49
N ASN A 679 9.32 1.65 20.01
CA ASN A 679 8.60 0.60 19.30
C ASN A 679 7.17 1.05 18.91
N PRO A 680 6.62 0.49 17.82
CA PRO A 680 5.22 0.68 17.46
C PRO A 680 4.29 0.02 18.48
N CYS A 681 3.04 0.48 18.58
CA CYS A 681 2.04 -0.14 19.47
C CYS A 681 1.70 -1.58 19.05
N SER A 682 1.18 -2.40 19.96
CA SER A 682 0.83 -3.80 19.69
C SER A 682 -0.07 -3.99 18.47
N THR A 683 -1.03 -3.09 18.23
CA THR A 683 -1.88 -3.11 17.03
C THR A 683 -1.06 -2.98 15.75
N THR A 684 -0.04 -2.14 15.76
CA THR A 684 0.88 -1.96 14.63
C THR A 684 1.82 -3.16 14.50
N ILE A 685 2.41 -3.66 15.59
CA ILE A 685 3.26 -4.87 15.59
C ILE A 685 2.50 -6.06 15.00
N TYR A 686 1.26 -6.29 15.45
CA TYR A 686 0.39 -7.35 14.94
C TYR A 686 0.07 -7.16 13.46
N THR A 687 -0.13 -5.92 13.02
CA THR A 687 -0.41 -5.60 11.62
C THR A 687 0.83 -5.80 10.73
N ILE A 688 2.04 -5.46 11.23
CA ILE A 688 3.31 -5.77 10.56
C ILE A 688 3.46 -7.28 10.37
N TYR A 689 3.16 -8.07 11.41
CA TYR A 689 3.19 -9.53 11.30
C TYR A 689 2.19 -10.05 10.26
N LYS A 690 0.97 -9.50 10.21
CA LYS A 690 -0.03 -9.87 9.20
C LYS A 690 0.36 -9.50 7.77
N GLU A 691 1.05 -8.38 7.57
CA GLU A 691 1.45 -7.94 6.22
C GLU A 691 2.74 -8.62 5.73
N THR A 692 3.64 -9.00 6.63
CA THR A 692 4.94 -9.60 6.29
C THR A 692 4.96 -11.12 6.40
N HIS A 693 4.02 -11.71 7.16
CA HIS A 693 4.01 -13.12 7.56
C HIS A 693 5.35 -13.63 8.14
N SER A 694 6.20 -12.72 8.63
CA SER A 694 7.57 -13.02 9.03
C SER A 694 7.90 -12.48 10.41
N LYS A 695 8.21 -13.41 11.33
CA LYS A 695 8.64 -13.08 12.69
C LYS A 695 9.93 -12.27 12.70
N LYS A 696 10.87 -12.57 11.78
CA LYS A 696 12.15 -11.86 11.65
C LYS A 696 11.93 -10.37 11.37
N TRP A 697 11.08 -10.05 10.40
CA TRP A 697 10.82 -8.66 10.02
C TRP A 697 9.98 -7.90 11.05
N THR A 698 9.06 -8.59 11.73
CA THR A 698 8.31 -8.00 12.85
C THR A 698 9.25 -7.65 14.01
N LEU A 699 10.22 -8.52 14.33
CA LEU A 699 11.23 -8.25 15.35
C LEU A 699 12.10 -7.05 14.97
N ILE A 700 12.60 -7.00 13.71
CA ILE A 700 13.40 -5.87 13.23
C ILE A 700 12.61 -4.57 13.30
N ALA A 701 11.35 -4.54 12.83
CA ALA A 701 10.51 -3.35 12.89
C ALA A 701 10.20 -2.87 14.32
N THR A 702 10.24 -3.79 15.29
CA THR A 702 9.97 -3.49 16.72
C THR A 702 11.23 -3.02 17.45
N LEU A 703 12.37 -3.69 17.24
CA LEU A 703 13.60 -3.44 17.99
C LEU A 703 14.49 -2.35 17.36
N LEU A 704 14.46 -2.19 16.04
CA LEU A 704 15.30 -1.19 15.35
C LEU A 704 15.01 0.24 15.84
N PRO A 705 13.74 0.69 15.98
CA PRO A 705 13.46 1.99 16.57
C PRO A 705 14.01 2.08 18.00
N VAL A 706 13.73 1.10 18.87
CA VAL A 706 14.19 1.11 20.27
C VAL A 706 15.71 1.26 20.36
N LEU A 707 16.45 0.58 19.48
CA LEU A 707 17.90 0.75 19.38
C LEU A 707 18.28 2.19 19.05
N TYR A 708 17.63 2.82 18.06
CA TYR A 708 17.84 4.24 17.77
C TYR A 708 17.47 5.14 18.94
N GLY A 709 16.36 4.88 19.63
CA GLY A 709 15.94 5.63 20.81
C GLY A 709 17.00 5.58 21.91
N ILE A 710 17.50 4.39 22.24
CA ILE A 710 18.56 4.20 23.25
C ILE A 710 19.83 4.94 22.84
N VAL A 711 20.28 4.79 21.59
CA VAL A 711 21.52 5.43 21.10
C VAL A 711 21.38 6.95 21.10
N VAL A 712 20.28 7.49 20.57
CA VAL A 712 20.06 8.94 20.47
C VAL A 712 19.92 9.56 21.86
N CYS A 713 19.10 8.98 22.75
CA CYS A 713 18.95 9.49 24.12
C CYS A 713 20.25 9.39 24.92
N PHE A 714 21.03 8.32 24.74
CA PHE A 714 22.36 8.21 25.34
C PHE A 714 23.30 9.32 24.85
N LEU A 715 23.38 9.56 23.54
CA LEU A 715 24.24 10.61 22.98
C LEU A 715 23.83 11.99 23.49
N VAL A 716 22.53 12.28 23.53
CA VAL A 716 22.02 13.55 24.07
C VAL A 716 22.35 13.68 25.56
N ALA A 717 22.14 12.64 26.36
CA ALA A 717 22.46 12.64 27.79
C ALA A 717 23.95 12.77 28.10
N LYS A 718 24.84 12.39 27.18
CA LYS A 718 26.30 12.55 27.35
C LYS A 718 26.83 13.88 26.86
N LEU A 719 26.14 14.51 25.91
CA LEU A 719 26.48 15.83 25.40
C LEU A 719 25.92 16.97 26.25
N TRP A 720 24.83 16.70 26.98
CA TRP A 720 24.23 17.59 27.97
C TRP A 720 25.09 17.69 29.23
#